data_AF-A0A8J2SQV1-F1
#
_entry.id   AF-A0A8J2SQV1-F1
#
_cell.length_a   1.000
_cell.length_b   1.000
_cell.length_c   1.000
_cell.angle_alpha   90.00
_cell.angle_beta   90.00
_cell.angle_gamma   90.00
#
_symmetry.space_group_name_H-M   'P 1'
#
loop_
_entity.id
_entity.type
_entity.pdbx_description
1 polymer ?
#
loop_
_entity_poly.entity_id
_entity_poly.type
_entity_poly.pdbx_seq_one_letter_code
_entity_poly.pdbx_strand_id
1 'polypeptide(L)'
;MAHRGCKVFPLVKEVRAYVKEGDGDQGADCHDVADEHWINGTDPSTGNTPIANPMSGYAQYAGARKSWGINALGGLVVEVEADDGTMGVGVTIGGAAGAQIVERHLARFVEGRDPRDVESIWDQMFRATLNYGRKGLAVQCLSAVDLALWDLVGKLRKEPVYALLGGRTKATLPVYCTTARPDLAKQLGFVGAKIPCPYGPSAGDAGFAKNVAFFRQWREKVGPDYPLALDCYMALTKPYAIKLGRALEPYGLKWLEEFLPPDDYEGYKDVKAALPGVLLSTAEHEYTRYGFRRLLRDRSVDILQPDVTWCGGLTEARRVVAMAAADDVLVVPHGSSVYAYHLQYAFPNCPVAEFINLSPRGDAIVPYFGGLFPDEPLPANGRIDLPDRPGFGVTLNRTGLQRPYQRTPADVAANYRANQNAGAAAAVPKPPTGRRRGTVKVVKPGYCFVVPDAGGPDVFCSTRLNDTIAAGDRLEYDLVPNEGRSAHKAGNVTILPRAAVGAAPRPAPVPAPAPAAVKPVADKPAPRWSSAEAARDADALEFFYEGDACVCAMAWRFHAIDAALSPSAQDGSPPEFLCPLTMEAMTDPVFAADGHVYDRASIESFLETHDTSPLTNEPLATKSLTPNDALRSRLRERATLL
;
A
#
# COMPACT_ATOMS: atom_id res chain seq x y z
N MET A 1 2.35 20.80 21.46
CA MET A 1 3.64 21.46 21.74
C MET A 1 4.55 21.18 20.55
N ALA A 2 4.92 22.20 19.76
CA ALA A 2 5.94 22.01 18.73
C ALA A 2 7.26 21.65 19.41
N HIS A 3 7.83 20.48 19.10
CA HIS A 3 9.17 20.13 19.52
C HIS A 3 10.12 21.23 18.99
N ARG A 4 10.77 21.95 19.92
CA ARG A 4 11.74 23.00 19.59
C ARG A 4 12.85 22.39 18.72
N GLY A 5 12.84 22.68 17.41
CA GLY A 5 13.90 22.25 16.48
C GLY A 5 13.41 21.78 15.10
N CYS A 6 12.16 21.34 14.95
CA CYS A 6 11.65 20.86 13.64
C CYS A 6 10.93 21.97 12.85
N LYS A 7 11.06 21.94 11.51
CA LYS A 7 10.29 22.81 10.60
C LYS A 7 8.80 22.58 10.84
N VAL A 8 8.08 23.65 11.17
CA VAL A 8 6.61 23.64 11.27
C VAL A 8 6.04 23.61 9.86
N PHE A 9 5.19 22.64 9.56
CA PHE A 9 4.45 22.60 8.30
C PHE A 9 3.12 23.34 8.48
N PRO A 10 2.70 24.17 7.51
CA PRO A 10 1.35 24.73 7.51
C PRO A 10 0.35 23.59 7.33
N LEU A 11 -0.81 23.72 7.99
CA LEU A 11 -1.91 22.76 7.81
C LEU A 11 -2.64 23.08 6.52
N VAL A 12 -3.43 22.12 6.03
CA VAL A 12 -4.33 22.34 4.91
C VAL A 12 -5.45 23.27 5.34
N LYS A 13 -5.61 24.38 4.64
CA LYS A 13 -6.64 25.39 4.86
C LYS A 13 -7.94 25.04 4.15
N GLU A 14 -7.89 24.73 2.85
CA GLU A 14 -9.08 24.47 2.03
C GLU A 14 -8.76 23.51 0.89
N VAL A 15 -9.72 22.65 0.54
CA VAL A 15 -9.73 21.86 -0.70
C VAL A 15 -10.74 22.45 -1.68
N ARG A 16 -10.40 22.55 -2.96
CA ARG A 16 -11.32 23.07 -3.99
C ARG A 16 -11.32 22.19 -5.23
N ALA A 17 -12.50 21.86 -5.73
CA ALA A 17 -12.67 21.02 -6.91
C ALA A 17 -13.25 21.81 -8.07
N TYR A 18 -12.57 21.79 -9.20
CA TYR A 18 -12.93 22.47 -10.42
C TYR A 18 -13.15 21.49 -11.56
N VAL A 19 -13.95 21.90 -12.53
CA VAL A 19 -14.18 21.21 -13.79
C VAL A 19 -13.84 22.17 -14.93
N LYS A 20 -13.43 21.61 -16.07
CA LYS A 20 -13.30 22.36 -17.33
C LYS A 20 -14.44 21.88 -18.23
N GLU A 21 -15.28 22.79 -18.69
CA GLU A 21 -16.31 22.45 -19.69
C GLU A 21 -15.66 22.35 -21.08
N GLY A 22 -16.06 21.33 -21.84
CA GLY A 22 -15.38 20.84 -23.04
C GLY A 22 -15.18 21.88 -24.13
N ASP A 23 -13.94 22.32 -24.30
CA ASP A 23 -13.43 23.08 -25.43
C ASP A 23 -12.60 22.21 -26.40
N GLY A 24 -12.58 20.89 -26.18
CA GLY A 24 -11.80 19.95 -27.00
C GLY A 24 -10.29 19.96 -26.71
N ASP A 25 -9.87 20.57 -25.61
CA ASP A 25 -8.47 20.66 -25.14
C ASP A 25 -8.09 19.54 -24.14
N GLN A 26 -8.87 18.45 -24.09
CA GLN A 26 -8.79 17.24 -23.25
C GLN A 26 -8.66 17.42 -21.72
N GLY A 27 -7.82 18.34 -21.24
CA GLY A 27 -7.45 18.48 -19.85
C GLY A 27 -7.03 17.13 -19.27
N ALA A 28 -7.66 16.75 -18.16
CA ALA A 28 -7.39 15.49 -17.48
C ALA A 28 -8.16 14.28 -18.04
N ASP A 29 -9.04 14.47 -19.02
CA ASP A 29 -9.77 13.40 -19.71
C ASP A 29 -9.24 13.27 -21.13
N CYS A 30 -8.35 12.30 -21.36
CA CYS A 30 -7.70 12.08 -22.66
C CYS A 30 -8.70 11.74 -23.79
N HIS A 31 -9.95 11.43 -23.47
CA HIS A 31 -11.00 11.13 -24.43
C HIS A 31 -11.88 12.34 -24.77
N ASP A 32 -11.79 13.44 -24.00
CA ASP A 32 -12.57 14.66 -24.26
C ASP A 32 -11.90 15.55 -25.32
N VAL A 33 -11.77 14.99 -26.51
CA VAL A 33 -11.18 15.60 -27.70
C VAL A 33 -12.20 15.72 -28.84
N ALA A 34 -11.79 16.39 -29.92
CA ALA A 34 -12.58 16.50 -31.14
C ALA A 34 -12.99 15.13 -31.70
N ASP A 35 -14.12 15.10 -32.40
CA ASP A 35 -14.71 13.86 -32.90
C ASP A 35 -13.81 13.17 -33.92
N GLU A 36 -13.05 13.88 -34.74
CA GLU A 36 -12.15 13.33 -35.76
C GLU A 36 -10.79 12.88 -35.21
N HIS A 37 -10.57 12.97 -33.89
CA HIS A 37 -9.31 12.56 -33.28
C HIS A 37 -9.14 11.03 -33.37
N TRP A 38 -7.93 10.56 -33.68
CA TRP A 38 -7.64 9.12 -33.84
C TRP A 38 -8.04 8.28 -32.62
N ILE A 39 -7.92 8.85 -31.42
CA ILE A 39 -8.29 8.20 -30.15
C ILE A 39 -9.79 7.87 -30.10
N ASN A 40 -10.63 8.48 -30.95
CA ASN A 40 -12.05 8.14 -31.05
C ASN A 40 -12.36 7.06 -32.10
N GLY A 41 -11.39 6.65 -32.92
CA GLY A 41 -11.55 5.66 -34.00
C GLY A 41 -12.09 6.24 -35.32
N THR A 42 -11.96 7.55 -35.49
CA THR A 42 -12.70 8.36 -36.48
C THR A 42 -11.80 9.30 -37.27
N ASP A 43 -10.48 9.11 -37.24
CA ASP A 43 -9.53 9.90 -38.03
C ASP A 43 -9.59 9.52 -39.52
N PRO A 44 -10.02 10.43 -40.42
CA PRO A 44 -10.09 10.15 -41.85
C PRO A 44 -8.74 9.84 -42.48
N SER A 45 -7.64 10.34 -41.91
CA SER A 45 -6.28 10.11 -42.40
C SER A 45 -5.84 8.65 -42.26
N THR A 46 -6.46 7.92 -41.32
CA THR A 46 -6.29 6.48 -41.11
C THR A 46 -7.40 5.65 -41.78
N GLY A 47 -8.24 6.29 -42.60
CA GLY A 47 -9.42 5.66 -43.20
C GLY A 47 -10.53 5.36 -42.18
N ASN A 48 -10.60 6.11 -41.07
CA ASN A 48 -11.52 5.88 -39.96
C ASN A 48 -11.37 4.45 -39.39
N THR A 49 -10.12 4.07 -39.10
CA THR A 49 -9.86 2.77 -38.47
C THR A 49 -10.48 2.80 -37.06
N PRO A 50 -11.46 1.94 -36.75
CA PRO A 50 -12.12 1.94 -35.46
C PRO A 50 -11.18 1.47 -34.34
N ILE A 51 -11.62 1.62 -33.09
CA ILE A 51 -10.95 1.06 -31.92
C ILE A 51 -11.88 0.04 -31.27
N ALA A 52 -11.42 -1.20 -31.13
CA ALA A 52 -12.13 -2.25 -30.43
C ALA A 52 -12.40 -1.82 -28.99
N ASN A 53 -13.62 -2.00 -28.52
CA ASN A 53 -14.06 -1.65 -27.19
C ASN A 53 -15.20 -2.59 -26.74
N PRO A 54 -15.62 -2.58 -25.46
CA PRO A 54 -16.70 -3.45 -24.99
C PRO A 54 -18.04 -3.21 -25.68
N MET A 55 -18.25 -2.03 -26.28
CA MET A 55 -19.47 -1.66 -26.99
C MET A 55 -19.42 -1.97 -28.49
N SER A 56 -18.29 -2.46 -29.04
CA SER A 56 -18.14 -2.81 -30.46
C SER A 56 -19.10 -3.90 -30.95
N GLY A 57 -19.76 -4.64 -30.05
CA GLY A 57 -20.83 -5.58 -30.39
C GLY A 57 -22.14 -4.92 -30.85
N TYR A 58 -22.31 -3.62 -30.57
CA TYR A 58 -23.52 -2.87 -30.86
C TYR A 58 -23.25 -1.90 -32.01
N ALA A 59 -23.93 -2.09 -33.14
CA ALA A 59 -23.66 -1.34 -34.37
C ALA A 59 -23.71 0.19 -34.18
N GLN A 60 -24.61 0.69 -33.34
CA GLN A 60 -24.74 2.12 -33.04
C GLN A 60 -23.56 2.70 -32.23
N TYR A 61 -22.73 1.87 -31.61
CA TYR A 61 -21.60 2.28 -30.76
C TYR A 61 -20.22 1.84 -31.29
N ALA A 62 -20.18 1.04 -32.36
CA ALA A 62 -18.94 0.44 -32.86
C ALA A 62 -18.03 1.41 -33.63
N GLY A 63 -18.55 2.56 -34.09
CA GLY A 63 -17.82 3.49 -34.94
C GLY A 63 -16.94 4.50 -34.19
N ALA A 64 -17.47 5.14 -33.15
CA ALA A 64 -16.78 6.20 -32.42
C ALA A 64 -16.90 6.00 -30.91
N ARG A 65 -15.81 6.10 -30.14
CA ARG A 65 -15.87 5.88 -28.69
C ARG A 65 -16.75 6.89 -27.95
N LYS A 66 -16.85 8.13 -28.44
CA LYS A 66 -17.76 9.15 -27.91
C LYS A 66 -19.24 8.80 -28.05
N SER A 67 -19.61 7.93 -28.99
CA SER A 67 -21.03 7.54 -29.19
C SER A 67 -21.65 6.84 -27.98
N TRP A 68 -20.85 6.16 -27.15
CA TRP A 68 -21.30 5.52 -25.92
C TRP A 68 -20.89 6.28 -24.64
N GLY A 69 -20.36 7.51 -24.80
CA GLY A 69 -20.11 8.43 -23.69
C GLY A 69 -18.79 8.23 -22.96
N ILE A 70 -17.72 7.79 -23.64
CA ILE A 70 -16.38 7.69 -23.02
C ILE A 70 -15.90 9.03 -22.41
N ASN A 71 -16.31 10.16 -22.99
CA ASN A 71 -15.99 11.51 -22.55
C ASN A 71 -17.11 12.16 -21.70
N ALA A 72 -18.06 11.38 -21.20
CA ALA A 72 -19.25 11.92 -20.52
C ALA A 72 -18.94 12.61 -19.17
N LEU A 73 -17.77 12.34 -18.59
CA LEU A 73 -17.37 12.91 -17.30
C LEU A 73 -16.59 14.21 -17.48
N GLY A 74 -15.54 14.22 -18.32
CA GLY A 74 -14.62 15.33 -18.43
C GLY A 74 -13.62 15.43 -17.27
N GLY A 75 -12.75 16.43 -17.33
CA GLY A 75 -11.66 16.63 -16.38
C GLY A 75 -12.12 17.16 -15.01
N LEU A 76 -11.50 16.62 -13.95
CA LEU A 76 -11.56 17.10 -12.57
C LEU A 76 -10.19 17.64 -12.16
N VAL A 77 -10.17 18.85 -11.62
CA VAL A 77 -8.97 19.50 -11.05
C VAL A 77 -9.22 19.73 -9.56
N VAL A 78 -8.29 19.31 -8.72
CA VAL A 78 -8.33 19.53 -7.27
C VAL A 78 -7.17 20.42 -6.86
N GLU A 79 -7.49 21.51 -6.17
CA GLU A 79 -6.53 22.35 -5.46
C GLU A 79 -6.58 22.05 -3.95
N VAL A 80 -5.40 22.01 -3.32
CA VAL A 80 -5.26 21.93 -1.86
C VAL A 80 -4.39 23.10 -1.41
N GLU A 81 -4.99 24.04 -0.68
CA GLU A 81 -4.33 25.23 -0.14
C GLU A 81 -3.84 24.97 1.28
N ALA A 82 -2.59 25.32 1.58
CA ALA A 82 -2.06 25.36 2.93
C ALA A 82 -2.29 26.73 3.61
N ASP A 83 -2.16 26.80 4.93
CA ASP A 83 -2.33 28.03 5.72
C ASP A 83 -1.37 29.18 5.30
N ASP A 84 -0.22 28.86 4.70
CA ASP A 84 0.72 29.86 4.18
C ASP A 84 0.42 30.32 2.75
N GLY A 85 -0.69 29.84 2.15
CA GLY A 85 -1.11 30.14 0.79
C GLY A 85 -0.48 29.25 -0.29
N THR A 86 0.42 28.33 0.06
CA THR A 86 0.98 27.37 -0.90
C THR A 86 -0.11 26.47 -1.46
N MET A 87 -0.11 26.24 -2.77
CA MET A 87 -1.14 25.48 -3.48
C MET A 87 -0.59 24.22 -4.13
N GLY A 88 -1.11 23.07 -3.73
CA GLY A 88 -0.94 21.82 -4.46
C GLY A 88 -2.08 21.59 -5.47
N VAL A 89 -1.78 20.90 -6.58
CA VAL A 89 -2.73 20.59 -7.65
C VAL A 89 -2.64 19.12 -8.01
N GLY A 90 -3.81 18.49 -8.20
CA GLY A 90 -3.94 17.13 -8.72
C GLY A 90 -5.13 17.05 -9.67
N VAL A 91 -5.12 16.10 -10.59
CA VAL A 91 -6.15 15.97 -11.63
C VAL A 91 -6.54 14.52 -11.87
N THR A 92 -7.70 14.31 -12.47
CA THR A 92 -8.22 13.00 -12.93
C THR A 92 -9.37 13.23 -13.91
N ILE A 93 -9.83 12.19 -14.59
CA ILE A 93 -11.20 12.15 -15.13
C ILE A 93 -12.21 12.07 -13.97
N GLY A 94 -13.33 12.80 -14.07
CA GLY A 94 -14.42 12.70 -13.09
C GLY A 94 -15.46 13.83 -13.13
N GLY A 95 -15.11 14.97 -13.73
CA GLY A 95 -16.03 16.10 -13.95
C GLY A 95 -16.82 16.55 -12.73
N ALA A 96 -18.06 16.97 -12.97
CA ALA A 96 -18.94 17.49 -11.92
C ALA A 96 -19.27 16.43 -10.86
N ALA A 97 -19.51 15.19 -11.27
CA ALA A 97 -19.78 14.10 -10.33
C ALA A 97 -18.60 13.90 -9.36
N GLY A 98 -17.37 13.93 -9.87
CA GLY A 98 -16.17 13.86 -9.06
C GLY A 98 -15.96 15.10 -8.18
N ALA A 99 -16.22 16.30 -8.70
CA ALA A 99 -16.15 17.53 -7.91
C ALA A 99 -17.12 17.51 -6.72
N GLN A 100 -18.32 16.94 -6.89
CA GLN A 100 -19.26 16.74 -5.79
C GLN A 100 -18.68 15.83 -4.71
N ILE A 101 -18.08 14.70 -5.09
CA ILE A 101 -17.46 13.74 -4.15
C ILE A 101 -16.33 14.43 -3.37
N VAL A 102 -15.45 15.17 -4.06
CA VAL A 102 -14.33 15.88 -3.42
C VAL A 102 -14.84 16.91 -2.42
N GLU A 103 -15.72 17.82 -2.85
CA GLU A 103 -16.18 18.93 -2.01
C GLU A 103 -17.08 18.46 -0.88
N ARG A 104 -18.07 17.60 -1.17
CA ARG A 104 -19.10 17.22 -0.19
C ARG A 104 -18.68 16.06 0.71
N HIS A 105 -17.75 15.21 0.27
CA HIS A 105 -17.29 14.08 1.07
C HIS A 105 -15.82 14.21 1.46
N LEU A 106 -14.89 14.20 0.51
CA LEU A 106 -13.47 13.95 0.81
C LEU A 106 -12.79 15.09 1.58
N ALA A 107 -13.14 16.35 1.29
CA ALA A 107 -12.50 17.52 1.88
C ALA A 107 -12.49 17.52 3.42
N ARG A 108 -13.49 16.89 4.06
CA ARG A 108 -13.57 16.77 5.53
C ARG A 108 -12.43 15.99 6.16
N PHE A 109 -11.75 15.13 5.41
CA PHE A 109 -10.62 14.34 5.90
C PHE A 109 -9.27 15.03 5.67
N VAL A 110 -9.26 16.16 4.97
CA VAL A 110 -8.06 16.86 4.53
C VAL A 110 -7.91 18.21 5.23
N GLU A 111 -8.98 19.00 5.32
CA GLU A 111 -8.92 20.36 5.87
C GLU A 111 -8.59 20.37 7.36
N GLY A 112 -7.62 21.17 7.76
CA GLY A 112 -7.05 21.20 9.11
C GLY A 112 -6.08 20.05 9.40
N ARG A 113 -5.65 19.26 8.41
CA ARG A 113 -4.62 18.23 8.59
C ARG A 113 -3.25 18.72 8.18
N ASP A 114 -2.22 18.06 8.70
CA ASP A 114 -0.87 18.20 8.15
C ASP A 114 -0.83 17.53 6.77
N PRO A 115 -0.40 18.21 5.69
CA PRO A 115 -0.41 17.63 4.34
C PRO A 115 0.56 16.45 4.19
N ARG A 116 1.48 16.25 5.14
CA ARG A 116 2.39 15.09 5.18
C ARG A 116 1.69 13.79 5.62
N ASP A 117 0.51 13.88 6.22
CA ASP A 117 -0.27 12.73 6.70
C ASP A 117 -0.95 11.93 5.57
N VAL A 118 -0.33 11.87 4.39
CA VAL A 118 -0.90 11.27 3.16
C VAL A 118 -1.41 9.85 3.41
N GLU A 119 -0.71 9.05 4.21
CA GLU A 119 -1.15 7.69 4.55
C GLU A 119 -2.47 7.63 5.31
N SER A 120 -2.62 8.51 6.30
CA SER A 120 -3.80 8.56 7.16
C SER A 120 -4.97 9.19 6.43
N ILE A 121 -4.73 10.28 5.69
CA ILE A 121 -5.75 10.96 4.88
C ILE A 121 -6.29 9.99 3.82
N TRP A 122 -5.40 9.30 3.10
CA TRP A 122 -5.78 8.31 2.10
C TRP A 122 -6.62 7.18 2.69
N ASP A 123 -6.20 6.59 3.83
CA ASP A 123 -6.95 5.48 4.46
C ASP A 123 -8.36 5.93 4.90
N GLN A 124 -8.49 7.13 5.48
CA GLN A 124 -9.80 7.67 5.87
C GLN A 124 -10.70 7.92 4.66
N MET A 125 -10.18 8.55 3.60
CA MET A 125 -10.94 8.76 2.36
C MET A 125 -11.39 7.42 1.74
N PHE A 126 -10.50 6.44 1.68
CA PHE A 126 -10.81 5.13 1.11
C PHE A 126 -11.86 4.38 1.94
N ARG A 127 -11.66 4.31 3.26
CA ARG A 127 -12.59 3.62 4.15
C ARG A 127 -13.96 4.28 4.21
N ALA A 128 -14.00 5.60 4.24
CA ALA A 128 -15.25 6.36 4.27
C ALA A 128 -16.08 6.22 2.99
N THR A 129 -15.43 5.88 1.86
CA THR A 129 -16.09 5.71 0.57
C THR A 129 -16.33 4.24 0.19
N LEU A 130 -16.03 3.26 1.06
CA LEU A 130 -16.16 1.83 0.74
C LEU A 130 -17.55 1.40 0.28
N ASN A 131 -18.61 2.05 0.77
CA ASN A 131 -20.01 1.68 0.45
C ASN A 131 -20.44 2.09 -0.97
N TYR A 132 -19.73 2.99 -1.64
CA TYR A 132 -20.02 3.40 -3.03
C TYR A 132 -18.77 3.51 -3.92
N GLY A 133 -17.60 3.15 -3.40
CA GLY A 133 -16.30 3.23 -4.07
C GLY A 133 -15.67 1.86 -4.28
N ARG A 134 -14.47 1.67 -3.71
CA ARG A 134 -13.55 0.51 -3.94
C ARG A 134 -12.87 0.46 -5.30
N LYS A 135 -13.58 0.87 -6.37
CA LYS A 135 -13.07 1.00 -7.75
C LYS A 135 -13.73 2.22 -8.42
N GLY A 136 -13.26 2.62 -9.60
CA GLY A 136 -13.91 3.62 -10.44
C GLY A 136 -13.89 5.04 -9.87
N LEU A 137 -14.93 5.81 -10.18
CA LEU A 137 -15.00 7.27 -9.98
C LEU A 137 -14.63 7.74 -8.56
N ALA A 138 -15.05 7.02 -7.52
CA ALA A 138 -14.71 7.39 -6.16
C ALA A 138 -13.18 7.34 -5.92
N VAL A 139 -12.51 6.30 -6.43
CA VAL A 139 -11.05 6.12 -6.29
C VAL A 139 -10.27 7.09 -7.20
N GLN A 140 -10.81 7.44 -8.37
CA GLN A 140 -10.31 8.55 -9.19
C GLN A 140 -10.32 9.87 -8.41
N CYS A 141 -11.41 10.18 -7.69
CA CYS A 141 -11.47 11.37 -6.83
C CYS A 141 -10.42 11.36 -5.72
N LEU A 142 -10.20 10.20 -5.09
CA LEU A 142 -9.12 10.01 -4.11
C LEU A 142 -7.75 10.32 -4.73
N SER A 143 -7.54 9.84 -5.95
CA SER A 143 -6.28 10.03 -6.68
C SER A 143 -5.99 11.51 -6.89
N ALA A 144 -6.96 12.31 -7.36
CA ALA A 144 -6.75 13.74 -7.55
C ALA A 144 -6.46 14.49 -6.25
N VAL A 145 -7.13 14.15 -5.15
CA VAL A 145 -6.85 14.74 -3.82
C VAL A 145 -5.45 14.35 -3.34
N ASP A 146 -5.08 13.08 -3.49
CA ASP A 146 -3.77 12.56 -3.09
C ASP A 146 -2.63 13.20 -3.89
N LEU A 147 -2.79 13.33 -5.21
CA LEU A 147 -1.83 14.02 -6.07
C LEU A 147 -1.69 15.49 -5.65
N ALA A 148 -2.79 16.19 -5.38
CA ALA A 148 -2.72 17.57 -4.90
C ALA A 148 -1.97 17.70 -3.56
N LEU A 149 -2.10 16.72 -2.65
CA LEU A 149 -1.34 16.68 -1.40
C LEU A 149 0.16 16.45 -1.64
N TRP A 150 0.53 15.53 -2.53
CA TRP A 150 1.94 15.29 -2.88
C TRP A 150 2.58 16.51 -3.55
N ASP A 151 1.85 17.17 -4.44
CA ASP A 151 2.28 18.43 -5.06
C ASP A 151 2.49 19.52 -4.01
N LEU A 152 1.55 19.66 -3.07
CA LEU A 152 1.64 20.59 -1.95
C LEU A 152 2.87 20.32 -1.08
N VAL A 153 3.10 19.06 -0.70
CA VAL A 153 4.27 18.68 0.11
C VAL A 153 5.58 18.97 -0.64
N GLY A 154 5.66 18.67 -1.93
CA GLY A 154 6.81 19.01 -2.77
C GLY A 154 7.07 20.51 -2.82
N LYS A 155 6.02 21.32 -3.01
CA LYS A 155 6.11 22.79 -3.01
C LYS A 155 6.54 23.36 -1.65
N LEU A 156 5.99 22.86 -0.56
CA LEU A 156 6.37 23.26 0.81
C LEU A 156 7.82 22.86 1.17
N ARG A 157 8.31 21.76 0.60
CA ARG A 157 9.71 21.32 0.73
C ARG A 157 10.66 22.00 -0.26
N LYS A 158 10.13 22.61 -1.32
CA LYS A 158 10.90 23.10 -2.48
C LYS A 158 11.67 21.98 -3.18
N GLU A 159 11.05 20.81 -3.26
CA GLU A 159 11.63 19.60 -3.85
C GLU A 159 10.66 19.00 -4.87
N PRO A 160 11.17 18.39 -5.96
CA PRO A 160 10.33 17.63 -6.88
C PRO A 160 9.80 16.36 -6.20
N VAL A 161 8.60 15.91 -6.57
CA VAL A 161 7.95 14.75 -5.92
C VAL A 161 8.80 13.47 -6.01
N TYR A 162 9.57 13.24 -7.07
CA TYR A 162 10.41 12.04 -7.17
C TYR A 162 11.50 12.00 -6.08
N ALA A 163 11.98 13.16 -5.61
CA ALA A 163 12.95 13.25 -4.52
C ALA A 163 12.34 12.80 -3.19
N LEU A 164 11.04 13.06 -3.00
CA LEU A 164 10.28 12.62 -1.83
C LEU A 164 10.00 11.11 -1.81
N LEU A 165 10.12 10.44 -2.95
CA LEU A 165 9.85 9.01 -3.14
C LEU A 165 11.12 8.14 -3.09
N GLY A 166 12.30 8.73 -2.89
CA GLY A 166 13.57 8.01 -2.87
C GLY A 166 14.61 8.51 -3.88
N GLY A 167 14.30 9.53 -4.68
CA GLY A 167 15.23 10.13 -5.63
C GLY A 167 15.16 9.50 -7.03
N ARG A 168 16.16 9.77 -7.87
CA ARG A 168 16.21 9.23 -9.24
C ARG A 168 16.90 7.87 -9.26
N THR A 169 16.22 6.84 -9.76
CA THR A 169 16.80 5.51 -10.06
C THR A 169 17.41 5.43 -11.46
N LYS A 170 17.20 6.47 -12.27
CA LYS A 170 17.58 6.54 -13.68
C LYS A 170 17.84 8.00 -14.07
N ALA A 171 18.81 8.22 -14.97
CA ALA A 171 19.19 9.56 -15.39
C ALA A 171 18.12 10.23 -16.26
N THR A 172 17.58 9.48 -17.22
CA THR A 172 16.48 9.87 -18.11
C THR A 172 15.55 8.67 -18.33
N LEU A 173 14.28 8.92 -18.60
CA LEU A 173 13.27 7.87 -18.77
C LEU A 173 13.01 7.64 -20.27
N PRO A 174 13.28 6.43 -20.81
CA PRO A 174 12.88 6.07 -22.17
C PRO A 174 11.35 6.08 -22.31
N VAL A 175 10.84 6.43 -23.48
CA VAL A 175 9.41 6.63 -23.73
C VAL A 175 8.97 5.86 -24.97
N TYR A 176 7.93 5.04 -24.86
CA TYR A 176 7.20 4.50 -26.01
C TYR A 176 5.95 5.35 -26.28
N CYS A 177 5.48 5.34 -27.52
CA CYS A 177 4.35 6.17 -27.93
C CYS A 177 3.10 5.34 -28.22
N THR A 178 1.99 5.67 -27.59
CA THR A 178 0.66 5.13 -27.94
C THR A 178 0.03 6.03 -29.00
N THR A 179 -0.18 5.50 -30.21
CA THR A 179 -0.53 6.30 -31.39
C THR A 179 -1.17 5.44 -32.49
N ALA A 180 -1.89 6.08 -33.41
CA ALA A 180 -2.29 5.46 -34.68
C ALA A 180 -1.17 5.46 -35.75
N ARG A 181 -0.04 6.15 -35.50
CA ARG A 181 1.07 6.37 -36.45
C ARG A 181 2.42 5.90 -35.88
N PRO A 182 2.62 4.58 -35.69
CA PRO A 182 3.87 4.05 -35.12
C PRO A 182 5.10 4.33 -36.00
N ASP A 183 4.90 4.56 -37.30
CA ASP A 183 5.93 5.00 -38.24
C ASP A 183 6.47 6.39 -37.91
N LEU A 184 5.58 7.33 -37.58
CA LEU A 184 5.97 8.68 -37.17
C LEU A 184 6.55 8.69 -35.76
N ALA A 185 6.00 7.89 -34.84
CA ALA A 185 6.59 7.72 -33.51
C ALA A 185 8.06 7.26 -33.60
N LYS A 186 8.37 6.31 -34.48
CA LYS A 186 9.75 5.88 -34.73
C LYS A 186 10.62 7.03 -35.25
N GLN A 187 10.11 7.84 -36.17
CA GLN A 187 10.84 9.00 -36.71
C GLN A 187 11.10 10.08 -35.65
N LEU A 188 10.17 10.27 -34.72
CA LEU A 188 10.29 11.17 -33.57
C LEU A 188 11.20 10.62 -32.45
N GLY A 189 11.74 9.41 -32.63
CA GLY A 189 12.76 8.81 -31.77
C GLY A 189 12.22 8.01 -30.59
N PHE A 190 10.90 7.81 -30.45
CA PHE A 190 10.32 6.95 -29.41
C PHE A 190 10.92 5.55 -29.46
N VAL A 191 11.07 4.90 -28.30
CA VAL A 191 11.76 3.58 -28.21
C VAL A 191 10.89 2.40 -28.64
N GLY A 192 9.61 2.66 -28.93
CA GLY A 192 8.60 1.69 -29.32
C GLY A 192 7.26 2.38 -29.54
N ALA A 193 6.29 1.63 -30.05
CA ALA A 193 4.92 2.12 -30.18
C ALA A 193 3.89 1.08 -29.74
N LYS A 194 2.75 1.56 -29.27
CA LYS A 194 1.53 0.77 -29.02
C LYS A 194 0.42 1.30 -29.93
N ILE A 195 -0.25 0.41 -30.65
CA ILE A 195 -1.33 0.76 -31.59
C ILE A 195 -2.66 0.17 -31.10
N PRO A 196 -3.79 0.84 -31.32
CA PRO A 196 -5.09 0.33 -30.91
C PRO A 196 -5.55 -0.81 -31.84
N CYS A 197 -6.09 -1.88 -31.24
CA CYS A 197 -6.70 -3.00 -31.92
C CYS A 197 -7.99 -2.53 -32.60
N PRO A 198 -8.14 -2.72 -33.92
CA PRO A 198 -9.31 -2.16 -34.60
C PRO A 198 -10.64 -2.88 -34.34
N TYR A 199 -10.62 -4.21 -34.30
CA TYR A 199 -11.85 -5.02 -34.31
C TYR A 199 -11.94 -5.97 -33.12
N GLY A 200 -13.09 -5.99 -32.44
CA GLY A 200 -13.40 -6.95 -31.39
C GLY A 200 -13.99 -8.28 -31.91
N PRO A 201 -14.35 -9.21 -31.01
CA PRO A 201 -14.91 -10.52 -31.38
C PRO A 201 -16.21 -10.47 -32.20
N SER A 202 -17.02 -9.41 -32.02
CA SER A 202 -18.28 -9.22 -32.75
C SER A 202 -18.09 -9.06 -34.27
N ALA A 203 -16.90 -8.67 -34.72
CA ALA A 203 -16.56 -8.58 -36.14
C ALA A 203 -16.21 -9.95 -36.77
N GLY A 204 -16.26 -11.04 -35.98
CA GLY A 204 -16.04 -12.41 -36.42
C GLY A 204 -14.66 -12.67 -37.04
N ASP A 205 -14.56 -13.72 -37.84
CA ASP A 205 -13.30 -14.10 -38.50
C ASP A 205 -12.83 -13.04 -39.52
N ALA A 206 -13.74 -12.26 -40.09
CA ALA A 206 -13.38 -11.16 -40.98
C ALA A 206 -12.65 -10.03 -40.23
N GLY A 207 -13.16 -9.62 -39.05
CA GLY A 207 -12.48 -8.66 -38.18
C GLY A 207 -11.15 -9.18 -37.66
N PHE A 208 -11.10 -10.46 -37.27
CA PHE A 208 -9.86 -11.14 -36.89
C PHE A 208 -8.79 -11.07 -37.99
N ALA A 209 -9.14 -11.44 -39.23
CA ALA A 209 -8.21 -11.39 -40.36
C ALA A 209 -7.72 -9.96 -40.62
N LYS A 210 -8.60 -8.96 -40.47
CA LYS A 210 -8.22 -7.54 -40.58
C LYS A 210 -7.26 -7.09 -39.49
N ASN A 211 -7.44 -7.52 -38.23
CA ASN A 211 -6.50 -7.20 -37.15
C ASN A 211 -5.10 -7.75 -37.42
N VAL A 212 -5.01 -9.01 -37.89
CA VAL A 212 -3.72 -9.63 -38.24
C VAL A 212 -3.05 -8.89 -39.40
N ALA A 213 -3.82 -8.57 -40.45
CA ALA A 213 -3.31 -7.79 -41.58
C ALA A 213 -2.86 -6.39 -41.15
N PHE A 214 -3.63 -5.71 -40.30
CA PHE A 214 -3.32 -4.39 -39.76
C PHE A 214 -2.00 -4.37 -39.00
N PHE A 215 -1.83 -5.31 -38.05
CA PHE A 215 -0.59 -5.40 -37.28
C PHE A 215 0.61 -5.72 -38.19
N ARG A 216 0.45 -6.67 -39.12
CA ARG A 216 1.48 -7.04 -40.10
C ARG A 216 1.90 -5.84 -40.96
N GLN A 217 0.96 -5.06 -41.48
CA GLN A 217 1.25 -3.88 -42.29
C GLN A 217 2.06 -2.84 -41.50
N TRP A 218 1.74 -2.63 -40.22
CA TRP A 218 2.54 -1.74 -39.38
C TRP A 218 3.93 -2.31 -39.12
N ARG A 219 4.05 -3.61 -38.81
CA ARG A 219 5.33 -4.30 -38.65
C ARG A 219 6.22 -4.14 -39.88
N GLU A 220 5.67 -4.31 -41.09
CA GLU A 220 6.40 -4.13 -42.35
C GLU A 220 6.93 -2.68 -42.50
N LYS A 221 6.15 -1.67 -42.08
CA LYS A 221 6.55 -0.26 -42.15
C LYS A 221 7.59 0.14 -41.10
N VAL A 222 7.46 -0.33 -39.86
CA VAL A 222 8.37 0.05 -38.75
C VAL A 222 9.63 -0.82 -38.70
N GLY A 223 9.68 -1.91 -39.47
CA GLY A 223 10.79 -2.85 -39.51
C GLY A 223 10.73 -3.91 -38.41
N PRO A 224 11.57 -4.95 -38.49
CA PRO A 224 11.47 -6.14 -37.62
C PRO A 224 11.78 -5.87 -36.14
N ASP A 225 12.70 -4.95 -35.84
CA ASP A 225 13.25 -4.79 -34.49
C ASP A 225 12.55 -3.71 -33.65
N TYR A 226 11.73 -2.86 -34.26
CA TYR A 226 11.07 -1.77 -33.54
C TYR A 226 9.98 -2.34 -32.61
N PRO A 227 10.02 -2.12 -31.29
CA PRO A 227 8.99 -2.66 -30.39
C PRO A 227 7.59 -2.16 -30.77
N LEU A 228 6.67 -3.09 -31.03
CA LEU A 228 5.30 -2.79 -31.43
C LEU A 228 4.33 -3.62 -30.59
N ALA A 229 3.50 -2.94 -29.81
CA ALA A 229 2.47 -3.54 -28.96
C ALA A 229 1.06 -3.28 -29.50
N LEU A 230 0.09 -4.06 -29.04
CA LEU A 230 -1.32 -3.94 -29.43
C LEU A 230 -2.20 -3.72 -28.20
N ASP A 231 -2.91 -2.59 -28.17
CA ASP A 231 -3.89 -2.23 -27.15
C ASP A 231 -5.29 -2.71 -27.53
N CYS A 232 -5.97 -3.41 -26.64
CA CYS A 232 -7.28 -3.99 -26.93
C CYS A 232 -8.45 -3.36 -26.16
N TYR A 233 -8.19 -2.38 -25.28
CA TYR A 233 -9.19 -1.64 -24.50
C TYR A 233 -10.37 -2.50 -24.03
N MET A 234 -10.08 -3.51 -23.20
CA MET A 234 -11.01 -4.46 -22.57
C MET A 234 -12.02 -5.15 -23.52
N ALA A 235 -11.74 -5.20 -24.83
CA ALA A 235 -12.74 -5.53 -25.84
C ALA A 235 -12.86 -7.02 -26.20
N LEU A 236 -11.87 -7.85 -25.84
CA LEU A 236 -11.80 -9.23 -26.33
C LEU A 236 -12.36 -10.22 -25.31
N THR A 237 -12.47 -11.47 -25.75
CA THR A 237 -12.77 -12.62 -24.90
C THR A 237 -11.55 -13.53 -24.84
N LYS A 238 -11.45 -14.35 -23.78
CA LYS A 238 -10.33 -15.30 -23.61
C LYS A 238 -9.99 -16.10 -24.88
N PRO A 239 -10.94 -16.77 -25.56
CA PRO A 239 -10.62 -17.52 -26.78
C PRO A 239 -10.08 -16.65 -27.92
N TYR A 240 -10.64 -15.46 -28.09
CA TYR A 240 -10.22 -14.52 -29.13
C TYR A 240 -8.83 -13.96 -28.85
N ALA A 241 -8.54 -13.58 -27.60
CA ALA A 241 -7.24 -13.08 -27.17
C ALA A 241 -6.14 -14.12 -27.38
N ILE A 242 -6.38 -15.39 -27.03
CA ILE A 242 -5.44 -16.50 -27.27
C ILE A 242 -5.18 -16.68 -28.77
N LYS A 243 -6.26 -16.71 -29.57
CA LYS A 243 -6.16 -16.87 -31.04
C LYS A 243 -5.36 -15.71 -31.65
N LEU A 244 -5.62 -14.48 -31.21
CA LEU A 244 -4.95 -13.27 -31.71
C LEU A 244 -3.48 -13.22 -31.30
N GLY A 245 -3.16 -13.46 -30.02
CA GLY A 245 -1.79 -13.47 -29.53
C GLY A 245 -0.90 -14.45 -30.31
N ARG A 246 -1.37 -15.68 -30.54
CA ARG A 246 -0.65 -16.68 -31.36
C ARG A 246 -0.48 -16.25 -32.82
N ALA A 247 -1.47 -15.58 -33.39
CA ALA A 247 -1.39 -15.11 -34.77
C ALA A 247 -0.43 -13.93 -34.95
N LEU A 248 -0.23 -13.12 -33.91
CA LEU A 248 0.62 -11.94 -33.94
C LEU A 248 2.05 -12.20 -33.47
N GLU A 249 2.29 -13.25 -32.69
CA GLU A 249 3.62 -13.66 -32.21
C GLU A 249 4.68 -13.77 -33.32
N PRO A 250 4.41 -14.40 -34.49
CA PRO A 250 5.38 -14.46 -35.59
C PRO A 250 5.75 -13.10 -36.20
N TYR A 251 4.94 -12.07 -35.97
CA TYR A 251 5.20 -10.70 -36.42
C TYR A 251 5.91 -9.87 -35.34
N GLY A 252 6.43 -10.48 -34.28
CA GLY A 252 7.18 -9.80 -33.23
C GLY A 252 6.29 -8.87 -32.40
N LEU A 253 5.10 -9.33 -32.00
CA LEU A 253 4.27 -8.63 -31.02
C LEU A 253 5.06 -8.44 -29.72
N LYS A 254 5.23 -7.17 -29.29
CA LYS A 254 5.99 -6.87 -28.09
C LYS A 254 5.20 -7.21 -26.83
N TRP A 255 3.96 -6.75 -26.73
CA TRP A 255 2.99 -7.18 -25.72
C TRP A 255 1.55 -7.01 -26.23
N LEU A 256 0.62 -7.75 -25.63
CA LEU A 256 -0.82 -7.60 -25.80
C LEU A 256 -1.41 -6.95 -24.55
N GLU A 257 -2.08 -5.81 -24.72
CA GLU A 257 -2.54 -4.98 -23.61
C GLU A 257 -4.06 -4.97 -23.46
N GLU A 258 -4.51 -4.99 -22.20
CA GLU A 258 -5.89 -4.86 -21.73
C GLU A 258 -6.88 -5.64 -22.61
N PHE A 259 -6.58 -6.92 -22.83
CA PHE A 259 -7.32 -7.74 -23.78
C PHE A 259 -8.66 -8.26 -23.25
N LEU A 260 -8.88 -8.32 -21.93
CA LEU A 260 -10.15 -8.73 -21.32
C LEU A 260 -10.75 -7.62 -20.46
N PRO A 261 -12.07 -7.69 -20.18
CA PRO A 261 -12.68 -6.90 -19.11
C PRO A 261 -11.89 -7.03 -17.78
N PRO A 262 -11.71 -5.93 -17.03
CA PRO A 262 -10.89 -5.91 -15.81
C PRO A 262 -11.40 -6.84 -14.70
N ASP A 263 -12.68 -7.23 -14.74
CA ASP A 263 -13.26 -8.17 -13.77
C ASP A 263 -12.83 -9.63 -14.00
N ASP A 264 -12.34 -9.99 -15.18
CA ASP A 264 -12.01 -11.38 -15.56
C ASP A 264 -10.59 -11.80 -15.15
N TYR A 265 -10.28 -11.73 -13.84
CA TYR A 265 -8.96 -12.11 -13.30
C TYR A 265 -8.53 -13.52 -13.69
N GLU A 266 -9.48 -14.47 -13.69
CA GLU A 266 -9.21 -15.87 -14.03
C GLU A 266 -8.95 -16.01 -15.53
N GLY A 267 -9.65 -15.25 -16.38
CA GLY A 267 -9.36 -15.17 -17.80
C GLY A 267 -7.96 -14.65 -18.09
N TYR A 268 -7.49 -13.62 -17.38
CA TYR A 268 -6.11 -13.14 -17.52
C TYR A 268 -5.09 -14.24 -17.20
N LYS A 269 -5.30 -14.98 -16.11
CA LYS A 269 -4.47 -16.13 -15.73
C LYS A 269 -4.46 -17.22 -16.81
N ASP A 270 -5.63 -17.58 -17.33
CA ASP A 270 -5.74 -18.61 -18.37
C ASP A 270 -5.06 -18.19 -19.69
N VAL A 271 -5.20 -16.91 -20.09
CA VAL A 271 -4.53 -16.40 -21.29
C VAL A 271 -3.02 -16.40 -21.11
N LYS A 272 -2.53 -16.02 -19.92
CA LYS A 272 -1.10 -16.07 -19.59
C LYS A 272 -0.52 -17.48 -19.70
N ALA A 273 -1.24 -18.48 -19.20
CA ALA A 273 -0.84 -19.88 -19.35
C ALA A 273 -0.84 -20.35 -20.83
N ALA A 274 -1.75 -19.84 -21.65
CA ALA A 274 -1.91 -20.24 -23.05
C ALA A 274 -0.95 -19.54 -24.04
N LEU A 275 -0.30 -18.45 -23.62
CA LEU A 275 0.60 -17.61 -24.42
C LEU A 275 1.95 -17.36 -23.73
N PRO A 276 2.76 -18.40 -23.44
CA PRO A 276 4.02 -18.23 -22.71
C PRO A 276 5.07 -17.39 -23.46
N GLY A 277 4.98 -17.27 -24.79
CA GLY A 277 5.89 -16.48 -25.63
C GLY A 277 5.48 -15.01 -25.85
N VAL A 278 4.30 -14.60 -25.37
CA VAL A 278 3.78 -13.24 -25.55
C VAL A 278 3.76 -12.53 -24.21
N LEU A 279 4.32 -11.33 -24.13
CA LEU A 279 4.16 -10.48 -22.95
C LEU A 279 2.72 -9.98 -22.88
N LEU A 280 2.12 -10.06 -21.70
CA LEU A 280 0.76 -9.63 -21.44
C LEU A 280 0.77 -8.49 -20.44
N SER A 281 -0.10 -7.51 -20.66
CA SER A 281 -0.23 -6.36 -19.79
C SER A 281 -1.69 -5.95 -19.60
N THR A 282 -1.99 -5.29 -18.49
CA THR A 282 -3.32 -4.78 -18.16
C THR A 282 -3.21 -3.77 -16.99
N ALA A 283 -4.37 -3.36 -16.49
CA ALA A 283 -4.58 -2.70 -15.20
C ALA A 283 -4.63 -1.17 -15.21
N GLU A 284 -4.89 -0.53 -16.36
CA GLU A 284 -5.28 0.89 -16.38
C GLU A 284 -6.64 1.07 -15.69
N HIS A 285 -7.60 0.17 -15.94
CA HIS A 285 -8.92 0.12 -15.27
C HIS A 285 -8.93 -0.70 -13.96
N GLU A 286 -7.79 -0.84 -13.29
CA GLU A 286 -7.69 -1.49 -11.98
C GLU A 286 -7.35 -0.47 -10.87
N TYR A 287 -7.86 -0.75 -9.67
CA TYR A 287 -7.85 0.18 -8.55
C TYR A 287 -7.38 -0.51 -7.28
N THR A 288 -6.60 0.24 -6.51
CA THR A 288 -6.10 -0.14 -5.17
C THR A 288 -5.21 -1.38 -5.15
N ARG A 289 -4.34 -1.45 -4.15
CA ARG A 289 -3.49 -2.61 -3.87
C ARG A 289 -4.26 -3.92 -3.78
N TYR A 290 -5.54 -3.90 -3.43
CA TYR A 290 -6.38 -5.10 -3.37
C TYR A 290 -6.71 -5.66 -4.75
N GLY A 291 -6.96 -4.80 -5.73
CA GLY A 291 -7.15 -5.18 -7.13
C GLY A 291 -5.85 -5.69 -7.74
N PHE A 292 -4.79 -4.88 -7.66
CA PHE A 292 -3.47 -5.28 -8.19
C PHE A 292 -2.92 -6.56 -7.53
N ARG A 293 -3.19 -6.81 -6.24
CA ARG A 293 -2.81 -8.07 -5.57
C ARG A 293 -3.38 -9.29 -6.27
N ARG A 294 -4.59 -9.22 -6.84
CA ARG A 294 -5.22 -10.34 -7.56
C ARG A 294 -4.42 -10.71 -8.79
N LEU A 295 -3.98 -9.71 -9.57
CA LEU A 295 -3.16 -9.91 -10.76
C LEU A 295 -1.76 -10.44 -10.41
N LEU A 296 -1.16 -9.94 -9.34
CA LEU A 296 0.18 -10.36 -8.88
C LEU A 296 0.19 -11.77 -8.31
N ARG A 297 -0.79 -12.12 -7.46
CA ARG A 297 -0.87 -13.42 -6.78
C ARG A 297 -0.78 -14.59 -7.75
N ASP A 298 -1.45 -14.49 -8.88
CA ASP A 298 -1.50 -15.53 -9.91
C ASP A 298 -0.50 -15.28 -11.06
N ARG A 299 0.30 -14.21 -10.98
CA ARG A 299 1.19 -13.72 -12.04
C ARG A 299 0.49 -13.64 -13.40
N SER A 300 -0.73 -13.11 -13.40
CA SER A 300 -1.64 -13.15 -14.56
C SER A 300 -1.18 -12.26 -15.73
N VAL A 301 -0.21 -11.37 -15.50
CA VAL A 301 0.39 -10.49 -16.52
C VAL A 301 1.87 -10.25 -16.21
N ASP A 302 2.63 -9.81 -17.21
CA ASP A 302 4.05 -9.47 -17.11
C ASP A 302 4.30 -8.00 -16.73
N ILE A 303 3.34 -7.14 -17.06
CA ILE A 303 3.42 -5.69 -16.88
C ILE A 303 2.09 -5.20 -16.29
N LEU A 304 2.16 -4.51 -15.15
CA LEU A 304 1.03 -3.77 -14.58
C LEU A 304 1.06 -2.32 -15.06
N GLN A 305 -0.10 -1.78 -15.41
CA GLN A 305 -0.21 -0.44 -16.01
C GLN A 305 -1.22 0.46 -15.27
N PRO A 306 -1.06 0.66 -13.94
CA PRO A 306 -1.95 1.55 -13.20
C PRO A 306 -1.94 2.97 -13.79
N ASP A 307 -3.10 3.58 -14.01
CA ASP A 307 -3.15 5.03 -14.17
C ASP A 307 -3.02 5.69 -12.78
N VAL A 308 -2.00 6.52 -12.58
CA VAL A 308 -1.72 7.16 -11.27
C VAL A 308 -2.84 8.15 -10.88
N THR A 309 -3.53 8.73 -11.85
CA THR A 309 -4.70 9.59 -11.65
C THR A 309 -5.98 8.80 -11.39
N TRP A 310 -6.01 7.47 -11.58
CA TRP A 310 -7.22 6.66 -11.36
C TRP A 310 -7.10 5.65 -10.22
N CYS A 311 -5.97 4.96 -10.10
CA CYS A 311 -5.81 3.75 -9.28
C CYS A 311 -5.86 3.98 -7.76
N GLY A 312 -5.80 5.24 -7.32
CA GLY A 312 -5.78 5.66 -5.92
C GLY A 312 -4.77 6.76 -5.61
N GLY A 313 -4.10 7.35 -6.60
CA GLY A 313 -3.10 8.39 -6.41
C GLY A 313 -1.71 7.83 -6.13
N LEU A 314 -0.75 8.72 -5.97
CA LEU A 314 0.65 8.37 -5.80
C LEU A 314 0.90 7.55 -4.52
N THR A 315 0.15 7.82 -3.44
CA THR A 315 0.22 7.06 -2.18
C THR A 315 -0.14 5.59 -2.37
N GLU A 316 -1.16 5.29 -3.17
CA GLU A 316 -1.54 3.90 -3.44
C GLU A 316 -0.68 3.28 -4.54
N ALA A 317 -0.35 4.05 -5.58
CA ALA A 317 0.51 3.60 -6.68
C ALA A 317 1.87 3.12 -6.18
N ARG A 318 2.50 3.81 -5.21
CA ARG A 318 3.78 3.34 -4.63
C ARG A 318 3.64 2.03 -3.86
N ARG A 319 2.47 1.71 -3.28
CA ARG A 319 2.21 0.42 -2.65
C ARG A 319 2.10 -0.69 -3.71
N VAL A 320 1.44 -0.39 -4.82
CA VAL A 320 1.35 -1.31 -5.98
C VAL A 320 2.73 -1.59 -6.56
N VAL A 321 3.54 -0.54 -6.78
CA VAL A 321 4.91 -0.68 -7.28
C VAL A 321 5.78 -1.51 -6.34
N ALA A 322 5.69 -1.28 -5.03
CA ALA A 322 6.43 -2.05 -4.03
C ALA A 322 5.99 -3.53 -3.99
N MET A 323 4.69 -3.82 -4.11
CA MET A 323 4.20 -5.19 -4.19
C MET A 323 4.68 -5.90 -5.46
N ALA A 324 4.62 -5.24 -6.61
CA ALA A 324 5.08 -5.79 -7.88
C ALA A 324 6.59 -6.07 -7.88
N ALA A 325 7.37 -5.23 -7.19
CA ALA A 325 8.81 -5.40 -7.05
C ALA A 325 9.21 -6.68 -6.30
N ALA A 326 8.36 -7.19 -5.39
CA ALA A 326 8.61 -8.45 -4.69
C ALA A 326 8.55 -9.68 -5.62
N ASP A 327 7.87 -9.54 -6.76
CA ASP A 327 7.66 -10.60 -7.76
C ASP A 327 8.43 -10.33 -9.08
N ASP A 328 9.31 -9.32 -9.11
CA ASP A 328 10.00 -8.83 -10.31
C ASP A 328 9.06 -8.49 -11.47
N VAL A 329 7.83 -8.07 -11.15
CA VAL A 329 6.84 -7.63 -12.15
C VAL A 329 7.06 -6.16 -12.47
N LEU A 330 7.07 -5.84 -13.76
CA LEU A 330 7.24 -4.48 -14.24
C LEU A 330 5.97 -3.66 -13.97
N VAL A 331 6.17 -2.40 -13.60
CA VAL A 331 5.08 -1.43 -13.51
C VAL A 331 5.35 -0.30 -14.50
N VAL A 332 4.50 -0.19 -15.50
CA VAL A 332 4.57 0.82 -16.56
C VAL A 332 3.25 1.57 -16.55
N PRO A 333 3.08 2.58 -15.68
CA PRO A 333 1.84 3.32 -15.55
C PRO A 333 1.25 3.76 -16.89
N HIS A 334 -0.07 3.65 -17.02
CA HIS A 334 -0.82 4.27 -18.11
C HIS A 334 -0.49 5.76 -18.17
N GLY A 335 -0.36 6.28 -19.40
CA GLY A 335 0.09 7.63 -19.69
C GLY A 335 -0.65 8.68 -18.86
N SER A 336 0.03 9.26 -17.88
CA SER A 336 -0.51 10.30 -16.98
C SER A 336 0.51 11.40 -16.72
N SER A 337 1.36 11.64 -17.72
CA SER A 337 2.40 12.68 -17.79
C SER A 337 3.19 12.83 -16.47
N VAL A 338 3.36 14.04 -15.94
CA VAL A 338 4.19 14.34 -14.77
C VAL A 338 3.88 13.49 -13.54
N TYR A 339 2.62 13.06 -13.37
CA TYR A 339 2.24 12.21 -12.23
C TYR A 339 2.86 10.82 -12.33
N ALA A 340 2.81 10.19 -13.51
CA ALA A 340 3.50 8.93 -13.78
C ALA A 340 5.02 9.09 -13.81
N TYR A 341 5.54 10.14 -14.46
CA TYR A 341 6.98 10.33 -14.62
C TYR A 341 7.67 10.42 -13.26
N HIS A 342 7.14 11.21 -12.33
CA HIS A 342 7.73 11.33 -10.99
C HIS A 342 7.78 9.99 -10.24
N LEU A 343 6.74 9.15 -10.36
CA LEU A 343 6.74 7.79 -9.83
C LEU A 343 7.81 6.93 -10.53
N GLN A 344 7.83 6.92 -11.87
CA GLN A 344 8.73 6.08 -12.65
C GLN A 344 10.20 6.45 -12.46
N TYR A 345 10.53 7.71 -12.21
CA TYR A 345 11.89 8.11 -11.82
C TYR A 345 12.31 7.50 -10.48
N ALA A 346 11.38 7.35 -9.54
CA ALA A 346 11.67 6.90 -8.18
C ALA A 346 11.86 5.39 -8.01
N PHE A 347 11.37 4.58 -8.94
CA PHE A 347 11.35 3.12 -8.77
C PHE A 347 12.07 2.35 -9.90
N PRO A 348 12.88 1.33 -9.57
CA PRO A 348 13.69 0.61 -10.56
C PRO A 348 12.87 -0.34 -11.43
N ASN A 349 11.78 -0.93 -10.93
CA ASN A 349 10.86 -1.78 -11.69
C ASN A 349 9.88 -0.99 -12.59
N CYS A 350 10.14 0.31 -12.78
CA CYS A 350 9.48 1.18 -13.73
C CYS A 350 10.45 1.61 -14.84
N PRO A 351 10.73 0.76 -15.85
CA PRO A 351 11.87 0.95 -16.75
C PRO A 351 11.61 1.93 -17.91
N VAL A 352 10.35 2.17 -18.27
CA VAL A 352 9.92 2.93 -19.45
C VAL A 352 8.63 3.70 -19.13
N ALA A 353 8.43 4.83 -19.80
CA ALA A 353 7.17 5.58 -19.77
C ALA A 353 6.33 5.35 -21.02
N GLU A 354 5.01 5.41 -20.83
CA GLU A 354 4.07 5.63 -21.91
C GLU A 354 3.90 7.13 -22.18
N PHE A 355 3.84 7.50 -23.44
CA PHE A 355 3.33 8.78 -23.90
C PHE A 355 2.19 8.55 -24.89
N ILE A 356 0.98 8.96 -24.49
CA ILE A 356 -0.19 8.90 -25.36
C ILE A 356 -0.16 10.12 -26.27
N ASN A 357 -0.09 9.89 -27.58
CA ASN A 357 -0.02 10.98 -28.53
C ASN A 357 -1.41 11.58 -28.77
N LEU A 358 -1.71 12.68 -28.10
CA LEU A 358 -2.97 13.41 -28.22
C LEU A 358 -2.95 14.48 -29.31
N SER A 359 -2.05 14.39 -30.30
CA SER A 359 -2.26 15.14 -31.55
C SER A 359 -3.40 14.47 -32.32
N PRO A 360 -4.30 15.22 -32.97
CA PRO A 360 -5.49 14.66 -33.61
C PRO A 360 -5.23 13.49 -34.56
N ARG A 361 -4.08 13.48 -35.24
CA ARG A 361 -3.66 12.44 -36.20
C ARG A 361 -2.49 11.59 -35.72
N GLY A 362 -2.03 11.78 -34.48
CA GLY A 362 -0.86 11.08 -33.92
C GLY A 362 0.46 11.42 -34.61
N ASP A 363 0.56 12.61 -35.21
CA ASP A 363 1.65 13.08 -36.09
C ASP A 363 2.57 14.15 -35.46
N ALA A 364 2.27 14.62 -34.24
CA ALA A 364 3.07 15.61 -33.53
C ALA A 364 3.17 15.28 -32.04
N ILE A 365 4.14 15.84 -31.34
CA ILE A 365 4.21 15.77 -29.87
C ILE A 365 3.48 16.99 -29.32
N VAL A 366 2.42 16.75 -28.54
CA VAL A 366 1.61 17.79 -27.87
C VAL A 366 1.45 17.47 -26.38
N PRO A 367 1.15 18.46 -25.52
CA PRO A 367 0.87 18.23 -24.09
C PRO A 367 -0.22 17.18 -23.86
N TYR A 368 0.01 16.29 -22.89
CA TYR A 368 -0.98 15.30 -22.49
C TYR A 368 -2.21 15.98 -21.89
N PHE A 369 -2.00 16.99 -21.05
CA PHE A 369 -3.09 17.72 -20.39
C PHE A 369 -3.59 18.94 -21.18
N GLY A 370 -3.28 19.02 -22.48
CA GLY A 370 -3.61 20.17 -23.32
C GLY A 370 -3.10 21.49 -22.73
N GLY A 371 -3.94 22.51 -22.70
CA GLY A 371 -3.66 23.83 -22.16
C GLY A 371 -3.72 23.93 -20.63
N LEU A 372 -4.00 22.84 -19.90
CA LEU A 372 -4.15 22.86 -18.44
C LEU A 372 -2.82 23.15 -17.72
N PHE A 373 -1.71 22.66 -18.27
CA PHE A 373 -0.35 22.88 -17.78
C PHE A 373 0.54 23.41 -18.91
N PRO A 374 0.74 24.74 -19.03
CA PRO A 374 1.49 25.34 -20.13
C PRO A 374 3.00 25.01 -20.09
N ASP A 375 3.47 24.48 -18.96
CA ASP A 375 4.85 24.11 -18.68
C ASP A 375 5.02 22.60 -18.51
N GLU A 376 4.12 21.80 -19.10
CA GLU A 376 4.22 20.33 -19.15
C GLU A 376 5.50 19.89 -19.89
N PRO A 377 6.36 19.04 -19.29
CA PRO A 377 7.53 18.51 -19.96
C PRO A 377 7.12 17.50 -21.05
N LEU A 378 7.67 17.67 -22.24
CA LEU A 378 7.39 16.82 -23.40
C LEU A 378 8.58 15.91 -23.74
N PRO A 379 8.34 14.70 -24.26
CA PRO A 379 9.43 13.84 -24.71
C PRO A 379 10.24 14.48 -25.84
N ALA A 380 11.55 14.29 -25.79
CA ALA A 380 12.48 14.68 -26.85
C ALA A 380 13.37 13.48 -27.20
N ASN A 381 13.43 13.12 -28.48
CA ASN A 381 14.20 11.97 -28.98
C ASN A 381 13.90 10.66 -28.21
N GLY A 382 12.61 10.40 -27.96
CA GLY A 382 12.13 9.20 -27.25
C GLY A 382 12.51 9.10 -25.78
N ARG A 383 12.88 10.21 -25.15
CA ARG A 383 13.18 10.27 -23.72
C ARG A 383 12.47 11.45 -23.08
N ILE A 384 12.11 11.31 -21.81
CA ILE A 384 11.61 12.41 -20.99
C ILE A 384 12.61 12.69 -19.86
N ASP A 385 12.96 13.96 -19.67
CA ASP A 385 13.68 14.46 -18.49
C ASP A 385 12.81 15.47 -17.76
N LEU A 386 12.82 15.39 -16.43
CA LEU A 386 12.01 16.28 -15.60
C LEU A 386 12.85 17.45 -15.10
N PRO A 387 12.34 18.68 -15.20
CA PRO A 387 13.00 19.83 -14.60
C PRO A 387 13.00 19.71 -13.08
N ASP A 388 14.03 20.23 -12.43
CA ASP A 388 14.13 20.26 -10.96
C ASP A 388 13.26 21.37 -10.37
N ARG A 389 11.93 21.18 -10.47
CA ARG A 389 10.92 22.12 -9.98
C ARG A 389 10.14 21.51 -8.82
N PRO A 390 9.75 22.31 -7.79
CA PRO A 390 8.98 21.81 -6.66
C PRO A 390 7.64 21.17 -7.06
N GLY A 391 7.22 20.15 -6.30
CA GLY A 391 5.97 19.45 -6.58
C GLY A 391 6.08 18.53 -7.80
N PHE A 392 5.01 18.43 -8.60
CA PHE A 392 5.07 17.81 -9.94
C PHE A 392 5.66 18.75 -11.00
N GLY A 393 6.10 19.95 -10.59
CA GLY A 393 6.79 20.87 -11.46
C GLY A 393 5.93 21.39 -12.60
N VAL A 394 4.63 21.59 -12.39
CA VAL A 394 3.70 22.18 -13.38
C VAL A 394 2.88 23.30 -12.75
N THR A 395 2.40 24.20 -13.60
CA THR A 395 1.63 25.39 -13.23
C THR A 395 0.21 25.28 -13.76
N LEU A 396 -0.78 25.28 -12.87
CA LEU A 396 -2.19 25.22 -13.29
C LEU A 396 -2.61 26.49 -14.03
N ASN A 397 -3.04 26.35 -15.28
CA ASN A 397 -3.81 27.35 -16.00
C ASN A 397 -5.26 27.33 -15.51
N ARG A 398 -5.69 28.40 -14.82
CA ARG A 398 -7.05 28.49 -14.24
C ARG A 398 -8.10 28.98 -15.22
N THR A 399 -7.72 29.32 -16.45
CA THR A 399 -8.63 29.84 -17.46
C THR A 399 -9.72 28.81 -17.78
N GLY A 400 -10.99 29.23 -17.70
CA GLY A 400 -12.12 28.36 -18.02
C GLY A 400 -12.49 27.33 -16.94
N LEU A 401 -11.79 27.28 -15.81
CA LEU A 401 -12.14 26.38 -14.70
C LEU A 401 -13.36 26.89 -13.93
N GLN A 402 -14.31 26.00 -13.68
CA GLN A 402 -15.54 26.27 -12.94
C GLN A 402 -15.57 25.44 -11.66
N ARG A 403 -16.04 26.02 -10.55
CA ARG A 403 -16.23 25.32 -9.26
C ARG A 403 -17.74 25.04 -9.05
N PRO A 404 -18.27 23.91 -9.52
CA PRO A 404 -19.72 23.65 -9.53
C PRO A 404 -20.30 23.48 -8.13
N TYR A 405 -19.51 23.03 -7.15
CA TYR A 405 -19.96 22.82 -5.77
C TYR A 405 -19.17 23.69 -4.80
N GLN A 406 -19.70 24.88 -4.51
CA GLN A 406 -19.09 25.76 -3.52
C GLN A 406 -19.45 25.35 -2.09
N ARG A 407 -18.49 25.51 -1.18
CA ARG A 407 -18.66 25.38 0.27
C ARG A 407 -18.49 26.73 0.92
N THR A 408 -19.25 26.99 1.98
CA THR A 408 -19.14 28.25 2.71
C THR A 408 -17.87 28.25 3.58
N PRO A 409 -17.34 29.43 3.95
CA PRO A 409 -16.25 29.50 4.92
C PRO A 409 -16.54 28.78 6.24
N ALA A 410 -17.82 28.72 6.65
CA ALA A 410 -18.26 28.02 7.85
C ALA A 410 -18.11 26.49 7.71
N ASP A 411 -18.39 25.93 6.53
CA ASP A 411 -18.22 24.50 6.23
C ASP A 411 -16.74 24.10 6.30
N VAL A 412 -15.87 24.89 5.66
CA VAL A 412 -14.41 24.68 5.67
C VAL A 412 -13.87 24.78 7.11
N ALA A 413 -14.29 25.79 7.87
CA ALA A 413 -13.89 25.95 9.26
C ALA A 413 -14.43 24.83 10.18
N ALA A 414 -15.57 24.22 9.85
CA ALA A 414 -16.09 23.06 10.58
C ALA A 414 -15.20 21.83 10.38
N ASN A 415 -14.83 21.52 9.13
CA ASN A 415 -13.90 20.45 8.81
C ASN A 415 -12.53 20.65 9.49
N TYR A 416 -11.97 21.87 9.36
CA TYR A 416 -10.70 22.23 9.97
C TYR A 416 -10.71 21.98 11.49
N ARG A 417 -11.74 22.47 12.19
CA ARG A 417 -11.90 22.27 13.64
C ARG A 417 -12.09 20.79 14.01
N ALA A 418 -12.84 20.03 13.22
CA ALA A 418 -13.06 18.60 13.48
C ALA A 418 -11.74 17.82 13.48
N ASN A 419 -10.87 18.07 12.49
CA ASN A 419 -9.58 17.40 12.39
C ASN A 419 -8.57 17.86 13.46
N GLN A 420 -8.62 19.13 13.89
CA GLN A 420 -7.81 19.63 14.99
C GLN A 420 -8.25 19.06 16.35
N ASN A 421 -9.56 18.94 16.59
CA ASN A 421 -10.10 18.41 17.83
C ASN A 421 -9.90 16.90 17.99
N ALA A 422 -9.90 16.13 16.90
CA ALA A 422 -9.59 14.70 16.93
C ALA A 422 -8.17 14.41 17.45
N GLY A 423 -7.18 15.25 17.10
CA GLY A 423 -5.83 15.17 17.64
C GLY A 423 -5.71 15.53 19.12
N ALA A 424 -6.60 16.40 19.62
CA ALA A 424 -6.66 16.78 21.04
C ALA A 424 -7.36 15.74 21.92
N ALA A 425 -8.39 15.05 21.40
CA ALA A 425 -9.12 13.99 22.12
C ALA A 425 -8.29 12.69 22.28
N ALA A 426 -7.30 12.47 21.42
CA ALA A 426 -6.34 11.36 21.54
C ALA A 426 -5.24 11.61 22.60
N ALA A 427 -5.18 12.80 23.22
CA ALA A 427 -4.31 13.03 24.36
C ALA A 427 -4.86 12.24 25.56
N VAL A 428 -4.23 11.09 25.84
CA VAL A 428 -4.47 10.33 27.07
C VAL A 428 -4.44 11.29 28.26
N PRO A 429 -5.47 11.34 29.13
CA PRO A 429 -5.44 12.22 30.29
C PRO A 429 -4.17 11.93 31.07
N LYS A 430 -3.40 12.98 31.38
CA LYS A 430 -2.16 12.84 32.15
C LYS A 430 -2.49 12.07 33.43
N PRO A 431 -1.73 11.01 33.78
CA PRO A 431 -1.96 10.30 35.03
C PRO A 431 -1.86 11.31 36.20
N PRO A 432 -2.69 11.17 37.24
CA PRO A 432 -2.67 12.07 38.37
C PRO A 432 -1.29 12.03 39.03
N THR A 433 -0.66 13.20 39.18
CA THR A 433 0.60 13.36 39.90
C THR A 433 0.29 13.87 41.31
N GLY A 434 1.04 13.39 42.31
CA GLY A 434 0.87 13.83 43.70
C GLY A 434 1.11 12.75 44.75
N ARG A 435 1.26 13.19 45.99
CA ARG A 435 1.55 12.37 47.17
C ARG A 435 0.32 11.55 47.56
N ARG A 436 0.50 10.24 47.74
CA ARG A 436 -0.57 9.31 48.14
C ARG A 436 -0.14 8.40 49.28
N ARG A 437 -1.14 7.82 49.94
CA ARG A 437 -1.00 6.81 50.98
C ARG A 437 -1.72 5.54 50.55
N GLY A 438 -1.15 4.41 50.90
CA GLY A 438 -1.75 3.10 50.64
C GLY A 438 -1.09 2.00 51.45
N THR A 439 -1.72 0.83 51.41
CA THR A 439 -1.32 -0.34 52.18
C THR A 439 -0.60 -1.35 51.29
N VAL A 440 0.53 -1.87 51.76
CA VAL A 440 1.32 -2.86 51.02
C VAL A 440 0.65 -4.23 51.11
N LYS A 441 0.39 -4.83 49.94
CA LYS A 441 0.02 -6.25 49.81
C LYS A 441 1.15 -7.00 49.09
N VAL A 442 1.62 -8.08 49.70
CA VAL A 442 2.67 -8.94 49.14
C VAL A 442 2.02 -10.04 48.32
N VAL A 443 2.44 -10.19 47.07
CA VAL A 443 1.94 -11.25 46.16
C VAL A 443 2.82 -12.49 46.27
N LYS A 444 4.14 -12.26 46.34
CA LYS A 444 5.18 -13.28 46.44
C LYS A 444 6.47 -12.65 46.98
N PRO A 445 7.44 -13.43 47.53
CA PRO A 445 8.70 -12.88 48.03
C PRO A 445 9.38 -12.00 46.98
N GLY A 446 9.64 -10.74 47.34
CA GLY A 446 10.26 -9.74 46.45
C GLY A 446 9.31 -8.95 45.54
N TYR A 447 7.99 -9.14 45.62
CA TYR A 447 7.00 -8.41 44.82
C TYR A 447 5.79 -7.97 45.64
N CYS A 448 5.49 -6.66 45.62
CA CYS A 448 4.36 -6.07 46.32
C CYS A 448 3.57 -5.09 45.44
N PHE A 449 2.31 -4.88 45.78
CA PHE A 449 1.49 -3.80 45.25
C PHE A 449 0.96 -2.95 46.39
N VAL A 450 0.74 -1.67 46.12
CA VAL A 450 0.20 -0.72 47.10
C VAL A 450 -1.25 -0.44 46.73
N VAL A 451 -2.15 -0.77 47.66
CA VAL A 451 -3.57 -0.48 47.53
C VAL A 451 -3.82 0.94 48.06
N PRO A 452 -4.26 1.92 47.23
CA PRO A 452 -4.45 3.30 47.65
C PRO A 452 -5.61 3.43 48.65
N ASP A 453 -5.44 4.23 49.70
CA ASP A 453 -6.47 4.40 50.75
C ASP A 453 -7.74 5.13 50.25
N ALA A 454 -7.62 5.91 49.18
CA ALA A 454 -8.68 6.80 48.68
C ALA A 454 -9.53 6.22 47.52
N GLY A 455 -9.41 4.92 47.22
CA GLY A 455 -10.09 4.30 46.09
C GLY A 455 -9.50 4.74 44.74
N GLY A 456 -8.69 3.88 44.14
CA GLY A 456 -8.05 4.10 42.83
C GLY A 456 -7.45 2.78 42.32
N PRO A 457 -6.98 2.73 41.06
CA PRO A 457 -6.39 1.50 40.52
C PRO A 457 -5.18 1.07 41.37
N ASP A 458 -5.05 -0.24 41.61
CA ASP A 458 -3.92 -0.81 42.33
C ASP A 458 -2.61 -0.46 41.61
N VAL A 459 -1.61 -0.01 42.36
CA VAL A 459 -0.33 0.41 41.79
C VAL A 459 0.72 -0.67 42.03
N PHE A 460 1.22 -1.25 40.95
CA PHE A 460 2.21 -2.33 41.00
C PHE A 460 3.61 -1.76 41.23
N CYS A 461 4.35 -2.32 42.20
CA CYS A 461 5.73 -1.94 42.48
C CYS A 461 6.65 -3.15 42.32
N SER A 462 7.64 -3.08 41.42
CA SER A 462 8.58 -4.18 41.19
C SER A 462 9.89 -4.06 41.99
N THR A 463 9.96 -3.18 42.99
CA THR A 463 11.18 -3.10 43.81
C THR A 463 11.31 -4.34 44.67
N ARG A 464 12.50 -4.97 44.67
CA ARG A 464 12.86 -5.95 45.70
C ARG A 464 12.63 -5.26 47.05
N LEU A 465 11.76 -5.84 47.88
CA LEU A 465 11.65 -5.47 49.28
C LEU A 465 13.05 -5.67 49.88
N ASN A 466 13.80 -4.59 50.06
CA ASN A 466 14.87 -4.61 51.06
C ASN A 466 14.19 -4.75 52.43
N ASP A 467 14.89 -5.33 53.41
CA ASP A 467 14.43 -5.84 54.72
C ASP A 467 13.63 -4.87 55.62
N THR A 468 13.20 -3.72 55.10
CA THR A 468 12.55 -2.60 55.77
C THR A 468 11.05 -2.43 55.49
N ILE A 469 10.42 -3.24 54.63
CA ILE A 469 8.98 -3.12 54.30
C ILE A 469 8.31 -4.51 54.35
N ALA A 470 7.23 -4.63 55.13
CA ALA A 470 6.47 -5.86 55.33
C ALA A 470 5.04 -5.77 54.76
N ALA A 471 4.39 -6.93 54.58
CA ALA A 471 2.97 -6.98 54.23
C ALA A 471 2.13 -6.30 55.32
N GLY A 472 1.24 -5.39 54.92
CA GLY A 472 0.39 -4.62 55.83
C GLY A 472 0.94 -3.25 56.24
N ASP A 473 2.18 -2.92 55.88
CA ASP A 473 2.74 -1.60 56.14
C ASP A 473 1.99 -0.50 55.36
N ARG A 474 1.84 0.68 55.97
CA ARG A 474 1.34 1.89 55.29
C ARG A 474 2.50 2.70 54.76
N LEU A 475 2.47 2.99 53.46
CA LEU A 475 3.50 3.77 52.78
C LEU A 475 2.96 5.09 52.28
N GLU A 476 3.79 6.12 52.38
CA GLU A 476 3.67 7.32 51.55
C GLU A 476 4.52 7.16 50.29
N TYR A 477 3.90 7.45 49.15
CA TYR A 477 4.55 7.38 47.85
C TYR A 477 4.12 8.52 46.94
N ASP A 478 5.02 8.92 46.06
CA ASP A 478 4.74 9.91 45.02
C ASP A 478 4.41 9.21 43.71
N LEU A 479 3.35 9.67 43.03
CA LEU A 479 3.05 9.26 41.66
C LEU A 479 3.79 10.19 40.68
N VAL A 480 4.84 9.70 40.04
CA VAL A 480 5.67 10.47 39.07
C VAL A 480 5.49 9.94 37.65
N PRO A 481 5.33 10.80 36.62
CA PRO A 481 5.29 10.35 35.23
C PRO A 481 6.59 9.67 34.84
N ASN A 482 6.51 8.53 34.17
CA ASN A 482 7.69 7.81 33.71
C ASN A 482 8.27 8.51 32.47
N GLU A 483 9.24 9.40 32.64
CA GLU A 483 9.86 10.14 31.52
C GLU A 483 10.98 9.36 30.80
N GLY A 484 11.21 8.09 31.12
CA GLY A 484 12.28 7.31 30.50
C GLY A 484 12.04 5.80 30.48
N ARG A 485 11.28 5.32 29.48
CA ARG A 485 11.36 4.02 28.74
C ARG A 485 9.99 3.67 28.15
N SER A 486 9.97 3.42 26.83
CA SER A 486 8.89 2.90 25.97
C SER A 486 7.44 3.03 26.48
N ALA A 487 6.73 4.03 25.97
CA ALA A 487 5.32 4.30 26.20
C ALA A 487 4.37 3.32 25.46
N HIS A 488 4.44 2.01 25.77
CA HIS A 488 3.55 1.00 25.16
C HIS A 488 2.60 0.30 26.13
N LYS A 489 2.47 0.75 27.39
CA LYS A 489 1.35 0.35 28.26
C LYS A 489 0.85 1.58 29.01
N ALA A 490 -0.45 1.83 28.98
CA ALA A 490 -1.08 2.89 29.74
C ALA A 490 -0.76 2.75 31.24
N GLY A 491 -0.39 3.85 31.91
CA GLY A 491 -0.49 3.97 33.36
C GLY A 491 0.71 3.58 34.22
N ASN A 492 1.92 3.38 33.68
CA ASN A 492 3.07 3.07 34.54
C ASN A 492 3.57 4.30 35.30
N VAL A 493 3.37 4.28 36.61
CA VAL A 493 3.86 5.27 37.57
C VAL A 493 5.00 4.67 38.39
N THR A 494 6.11 5.39 38.52
CA THR A 494 7.24 4.96 39.37
C THR A 494 6.96 5.33 40.83
N ILE A 495 7.01 4.34 41.73
CA ILE A 495 6.86 4.54 43.18
C ILE A 495 8.25 4.79 43.78
N LEU A 496 8.43 5.92 44.45
CA LEU A 496 9.63 6.21 45.26
C LEU A 496 9.26 6.08 46.76
N PRO A 497 9.59 4.97 47.44
CA PRO A 497 9.31 4.82 48.87
C PRO A 497 10.23 5.76 49.67
N ARG A 498 9.64 6.57 50.57
CA ARG A 498 10.41 7.54 51.38
C ARG A 498 10.68 7.11 52.83
N ALA A 499 9.84 6.28 53.43
CA ALA A 499 10.04 5.52 54.69
C ALA A 499 8.72 4.88 55.14
N ALA A 500 8.77 3.81 55.94
CA ALA A 500 7.61 3.29 56.67
C ALA A 500 7.20 4.28 57.77
N VAL A 501 5.93 4.66 57.82
CA VAL A 501 5.43 5.60 58.83
C VAL A 501 5.04 4.79 60.07
N GLY A 502 5.90 4.77 61.10
CA GLY A 502 5.53 4.34 62.47
C GLY A 502 6.17 3.08 63.07
N ALA A 503 7.36 2.64 62.62
CA ALA A 503 8.05 1.51 63.26
C ALA A 503 9.03 1.94 64.39
N ALA A 504 9.05 1.17 65.49
CA ALA A 504 9.92 1.37 66.65
C ALA A 504 11.42 1.06 66.36
N PRO A 505 12.39 1.63 67.11
CA PRO A 505 13.80 1.62 66.70
C PRO A 505 14.58 0.38 67.19
N ARG A 506 15.38 -0.27 66.31
CA ARG A 506 16.54 -1.17 66.62
C ARG A 506 17.44 -1.39 65.37
N PRO A 507 18.62 -2.02 65.49
CA PRO A 507 19.88 -1.56 66.09
C PRO A 507 20.98 -1.30 65.01
N ALA A 508 22.16 -0.84 65.43
CA ALA A 508 23.23 -0.27 64.59
C ALA A 508 23.85 -1.23 63.53
N PRO A 509 24.38 -0.68 62.41
CA PRO A 509 24.89 -1.48 61.28
C PRO A 509 26.32 -2.01 61.49
N VAL A 510 26.59 -3.19 60.92
CA VAL A 510 27.92 -3.82 60.80
C VAL A 510 28.64 -3.26 59.56
N PRO A 511 29.97 -3.02 59.57
CA PRO A 511 30.65 -2.31 58.50
C PRO A 511 30.91 -3.19 57.26
N ALA A 512 30.91 -2.56 56.09
CA ALA A 512 31.11 -3.16 54.76
C ALA A 512 32.59 -3.46 54.45
N PRO A 513 32.89 -4.47 53.61
CA PRO A 513 34.27 -4.74 53.17
C PRO A 513 34.69 -3.83 52.01
N ALA A 514 36.00 -3.56 51.93
CA ALA A 514 36.65 -2.65 50.98
C ALA A 514 36.74 -3.21 49.54
N PRO A 515 36.86 -2.35 48.51
CA PRO A 515 36.81 -2.79 47.11
C PRO A 515 38.15 -3.36 46.62
N ALA A 516 38.09 -4.47 45.87
CA ALA A 516 39.24 -5.05 45.18
C ALA A 516 39.52 -4.36 43.84
N ALA A 517 40.81 -4.20 43.53
CA ALA A 517 41.33 -3.48 42.37
C ALA A 517 41.16 -4.23 41.04
N VAL A 518 40.84 -3.48 39.99
CA VAL A 518 40.78 -3.91 38.58
C VAL A 518 42.20 -4.04 38.01
N LYS A 519 42.50 -5.17 37.34
CA LYS A 519 43.70 -5.31 36.48
C LYS A 519 43.33 -5.15 34.99
N PRO A 520 44.21 -4.56 34.16
CA PRO A 520 43.93 -4.32 32.75
C PRO A 520 44.11 -5.60 31.91
N VAL A 521 43.25 -5.75 30.90
CA VAL A 521 43.29 -6.83 29.90
C VAL A 521 44.27 -6.45 28.79
N ALA A 522 45.16 -7.39 28.43
CA ALA A 522 46.10 -7.26 27.32
C ALA A 522 45.54 -7.87 26.03
N ASP A 523 45.89 -7.23 24.91
CA ASP A 523 45.54 -7.57 23.53
C ASP A 523 45.85 -9.03 23.14
N LYS A 524 44.91 -9.69 22.47
CA LYS A 524 45.17 -10.90 21.65
C LYS A 524 44.46 -10.79 20.29
N PRO A 525 45.10 -11.25 19.21
CA PRO A 525 44.61 -11.03 17.85
C PRO A 525 43.50 -12.03 17.46
N ALA A 526 42.63 -11.59 16.55
CA ALA A 526 41.50 -12.37 16.03
C ALA A 526 41.94 -13.58 15.19
N PRO A 527 41.32 -14.76 15.33
CA PRO A 527 41.53 -15.88 14.41
C PRO A 527 40.68 -15.74 13.13
N ARG A 528 41.33 -16.02 11.99
CA ARG A 528 40.70 -16.22 10.68
C ARG A 528 39.95 -17.56 10.67
N TRP A 529 38.74 -17.58 10.11
CA TRP A 529 37.97 -18.80 9.89
C TRP A 529 38.02 -19.19 8.42
N SER A 530 38.42 -20.43 8.13
CA SER A 530 38.22 -21.08 6.82
C SER A 530 36.96 -21.95 6.87
N SER A 531 36.22 -21.95 5.76
CA SER A 531 34.97 -22.68 5.56
C SER A 531 35.19 -24.20 5.45
N ALA A 532 35.16 -24.90 6.58
CA ALA A 532 34.78 -26.32 6.73
C ALA A 532 35.07 -26.75 8.17
N GLU A 533 34.05 -26.75 9.06
CA GLU A 533 33.99 -27.48 10.35
C GLU A 533 32.87 -26.90 11.27
N ALA A 534 31.63 -26.89 10.79
CA ALA A 534 30.46 -26.49 11.60
C ALA A 534 29.29 -27.46 11.42
N ALA A 535 29.57 -28.76 11.59
CA ALA A 535 28.54 -29.79 11.66
C ALA A 535 29.05 -30.97 12.46
N ARG A 536 28.96 -30.88 13.80
CA ARG A 536 28.79 -31.98 14.76
C ARG A 536 28.74 -31.39 16.17
N ASP A 537 27.86 -31.95 16.99
CA ASP A 537 27.70 -31.74 18.43
C ASP A 537 26.91 -30.49 18.86
N ALA A 538 25.58 -30.60 18.74
CA ALA A 538 24.63 -29.79 19.49
C ALA A 538 23.75 -30.72 20.35
N ASP A 539 24.35 -31.41 21.32
CA ASP A 539 23.65 -32.11 22.40
C ASP A 539 24.61 -32.24 23.60
N ALA A 540 24.68 -31.18 24.42
CA ALA A 540 25.04 -31.20 25.85
C ALA A 540 25.34 -29.77 26.32
N LEU A 541 24.43 -29.14 27.06
CA LEU A 541 24.76 -28.02 27.93
C LEU A 541 23.94 -28.11 29.22
N GLU A 542 24.55 -28.73 30.23
CA GLU A 542 24.20 -28.57 31.63
C GLU A 542 24.50 -27.12 32.08
N PHE A 543 23.56 -26.53 32.84
CA PHE A 543 23.69 -25.20 33.41
C PHE A 543 24.52 -25.24 34.71
N PHE A 544 25.69 -24.59 34.70
CA PHE A 544 26.34 -24.08 35.91
C PHE A 544 26.15 -22.55 35.96
N TYR A 545 25.56 -22.06 37.05
CA TYR A 545 25.38 -20.64 37.36
C TYR A 545 26.30 -20.27 38.54
N GLU A 546 27.21 -19.31 38.33
CA GLU A 546 27.82 -18.50 39.39
C GLU A 546 28.04 -17.07 38.86
N GLY A 547 27.66 -16.06 39.67
CA GLY A 547 28.26 -14.72 39.60
C GLY A 547 27.44 -13.58 39.00
N ASP A 548 26.72 -12.87 39.87
CA ASP A 548 26.32 -11.45 39.85
C ASP A 548 26.48 -10.62 38.55
N ALA A 549 25.39 -10.52 37.79
CA ALA A 549 25.03 -9.33 37.03
C ALA A 549 23.51 -9.28 36.84
N CYS A 550 22.82 -8.52 37.69
CA CYS A 550 21.38 -8.29 37.57
C CYS A 550 21.11 -7.29 36.43
N VAL A 551 21.21 -7.75 35.19
CA VAL A 551 20.70 -7.02 34.01
C VAL A 551 19.24 -7.43 33.84
N CYS A 552 18.31 -6.53 34.17
CA CYS A 552 16.92 -6.65 33.78
C CYS A 552 16.80 -6.65 32.25
N ALA A 553 16.92 -7.83 31.63
CA ALA A 553 16.48 -8.09 30.26
C ALA A 553 14.95 -8.18 30.26
N MET A 554 14.31 -7.02 30.19
CA MET A 554 12.89 -6.90 29.86
C MET A 554 12.75 -5.86 28.76
N ALA A 555 12.96 -6.31 27.52
CA ALA A 555 12.33 -5.86 26.27
C ALA A 555 13.09 -6.47 25.09
N TRP A 556 12.39 -6.63 23.96
CA TRP A 556 12.84 -7.10 22.65
C TRP A 556 12.64 -8.60 22.37
N ARG A 557 11.37 -9.04 22.37
CA ARG A 557 10.85 -9.98 21.35
C ARG A 557 9.38 -9.65 21.04
N PHE A 558 9.17 -8.54 20.35
CA PHE A 558 8.05 -8.32 19.43
C PHE A 558 8.57 -7.41 18.32
N HIS A 559 9.46 -7.96 17.51
CA HIS A 559 9.87 -7.58 16.14
C HIS A 559 11.05 -8.49 15.79
N ALA A 560 10.72 -9.71 15.34
CA ALA A 560 11.53 -10.64 14.53
C ALA A 560 10.94 -12.05 14.64
N ILE A 561 9.67 -12.23 14.23
CA ILE A 561 9.19 -13.49 13.62
C ILE A 561 8.19 -13.06 12.54
N ASP A 562 8.73 -12.45 11.50
CA ASP A 562 8.17 -12.50 10.15
C ASP A 562 9.36 -12.83 9.23
N ALA A 563 9.95 -13.99 9.50
CA ALA A 563 10.92 -14.71 8.67
C ALA A 563 11.24 -16.02 9.39
N ALA A 564 10.94 -17.14 8.74
CA ALA A 564 11.14 -18.51 9.22
C ALA A 564 10.28 -18.93 10.41
N LEU A 565 9.06 -19.39 10.11
CA LEU A 565 8.52 -20.69 10.51
C LEU A 565 7.08 -20.76 9.95
N SER A 566 6.97 -20.99 8.65
CA SER A 566 6.02 -22.02 8.21
C SER A 566 6.60 -23.31 8.78
N PRO A 567 5.98 -23.97 9.76
CA PRO A 567 6.19 -25.39 9.86
C PRO A 567 5.42 -25.95 8.68
N SER A 568 6.10 -26.13 7.54
CA SER A 568 5.82 -27.33 6.79
C SER A 568 5.97 -28.44 7.82
N ALA A 569 4.87 -29.05 8.25
CA ALA A 569 4.97 -30.30 8.97
C ALA A 569 5.93 -31.19 8.19
N GLN A 570 6.70 -32.02 8.90
CA GLN A 570 7.70 -32.88 8.26
C GLN A 570 7.11 -33.78 7.15
N ASP A 571 5.77 -33.86 7.05
CA ASP A 571 4.97 -34.58 6.06
C ASP A 571 4.29 -33.70 4.97
N GLY A 572 4.50 -32.38 4.96
CA GLY A 572 3.90 -31.45 3.99
C GLY A 572 2.39 -31.18 4.15
N SER A 573 1.80 -31.49 5.31
CA SER A 573 0.37 -31.28 5.57
C SER A 573 -0.03 -29.79 5.65
N PRO A 574 -1.15 -29.39 5.01
CA PRO A 574 -1.76 -28.08 5.21
C PRO A 574 -2.01 -27.75 6.70
N PRO A 575 -1.87 -26.48 7.14
CA PRO A 575 -1.99 -26.09 8.54
C PRO A 575 -3.29 -26.53 9.24
N GLU A 576 -4.39 -26.62 8.50
CA GLU A 576 -5.69 -27.06 9.00
C GLU A 576 -5.76 -28.54 9.41
N PHE A 577 -4.77 -29.34 9.01
CA PHE A 577 -4.67 -30.76 9.37
C PHE A 577 -3.71 -31.01 10.54
N LEU A 578 -3.02 -29.98 11.03
CA LEU A 578 -2.01 -30.09 12.07
C LEU A 578 -2.59 -29.85 13.46
N CYS A 579 -2.18 -30.67 14.43
CA CYS A 579 -2.51 -30.43 15.82
C CYS A 579 -1.73 -29.21 16.33
N PRO A 580 -2.38 -28.19 16.93
CA PRO A 580 -1.68 -27.00 17.42
C PRO A 580 -0.70 -27.27 18.58
N LEU A 581 -0.80 -28.42 19.25
CA LEU A 581 0.08 -28.81 20.35
C LEU A 581 1.38 -29.45 19.87
N THR A 582 1.29 -30.36 18.90
CA THR A 582 2.44 -31.15 18.42
C THR A 582 2.99 -30.64 17.10
N MET A 583 2.20 -29.86 16.35
CA MET A 583 2.47 -29.44 14.98
C MET A 583 2.60 -30.61 13.98
N GLU A 584 2.07 -31.78 14.34
CA GLU A 584 2.01 -32.99 13.51
C GLU A 584 0.60 -33.19 12.94
N ALA A 585 0.47 -33.94 11.84
CA ALA A 585 -0.83 -34.25 11.26
C ALA A 585 -1.70 -35.02 12.25
N MET A 586 -2.92 -34.54 12.45
CA MET A 586 -3.88 -35.18 13.36
C MET A 586 -4.28 -36.55 12.82
N THR A 587 -4.27 -37.54 13.70
CA THR A 587 -4.75 -38.90 13.39
C THR A 587 -6.18 -39.09 13.87
N ASP A 588 -6.52 -38.47 15.02
CA ASP A 588 -7.86 -38.48 15.58
C ASP A 588 -8.30 -37.08 16.03
N PRO A 589 -8.83 -36.23 15.12
CA PRO A 589 -9.17 -34.86 15.45
C PRO A 589 -10.40 -34.75 16.35
N VAL A 590 -10.32 -33.92 17.39
CA VAL A 590 -11.38 -33.64 18.36
C VAL A 590 -11.49 -32.14 18.67
N PHE A 591 -12.71 -31.68 18.95
CA PHE A 591 -12.97 -30.36 19.50
C PHE A 591 -12.84 -30.35 21.03
N ALA A 592 -12.13 -29.35 21.55
CA ALA A 592 -12.17 -28.98 22.96
C ALA A 592 -13.20 -27.86 23.20
N ALA A 593 -13.49 -27.58 24.48
CA ALA A 593 -14.52 -26.61 24.87
C ALA A 593 -14.20 -25.14 24.49
N ASP A 594 -12.96 -24.85 24.13
CA ASP A 594 -12.52 -23.55 23.60
C ASP A 594 -12.86 -23.37 22.10
N GLY A 595 -13.41 -24.39 21.45
CA GLY A 595 -13.76 -24.37 20.03
C GLY A 595 -12.60 -24.68 19.09
N HIS A 596 -11.42 -25.02 19.60
CA HIS A 596 -10.26 -25.41 18.81
C HIS A 596 -10.20 -26.94 18.60
N VAL A 597 -9.48 -27.35 17.55
CA VAL A 597 -9.32 -28.76 17.16
C VAL A 597 -7.91 -29.23 17.47
N TYR A 598 -7.80 -30.40 18.08
CA TYR A 598 -6.53 -31.03 18.46
C TYR A 598 -6.54 -32.51 18.07
N ASP A 599 -5.36 -33.13 18.00
CA ASP A 599 -5.29 -34.60 18.02
C ASP A 599 -5.67 -35.10 19.42
N ARG A 600 -6.55 -36.09 19.48
CA ARG A 600 -7.11 -36.62 20.73
C ARG A 600 -6.04 -36.96 21.76
N ALA A 601 -5.02 -37.73 21.40
CA ALA A 601 -4.03 -38.21 22.36
C ALA A 601 -3.25 -37.04 22.97
N SER A 602 -2.97 -36.02 22.15
CA SER A 602 -2.22 -34.83 22.55
C SER A 602 -3.01 -33.96 23.54
N ILE A 603 -4.29 -33.71 23.25
CA ILE A 603 -5.12 -32.89 24.13
C ILE A 603 -5.54 -33.64 25.39
N GLU A 604 -5.76 -34.96 25.34
CA GLU A 604 -6.05 -35.76 26.52
C GLU A 604 -4.88 -35.73 27.51
N SER A 605 -3.64 -35.91 27.03
CA SER A 605 -2.44 -35.81 27.86
C SER A 605 -2.26 -34.42 28.48
N PHE A 606 -2.51 -33.35 27.72
CA PHE A 606 -2.43 -31.98 28.24
C PHE A 606 -3.44 -31.74 29.38
N LEU A 607 -4.66 -32.25 29.22
CA LEU A 607 -5.76 -32.08 30.17
C LEU A 607 -5.65 -32.97 31.42
N GLU A 608 -4.68 -33.89 31.50
CA GLU A 608 -4.38 -34.64 32.73
C GLU A 608 -3.83 -33.71 33.83
N THR A 609 -3.02 -32.72 33.45
CA THR A 609 -2.35 -31.81 34.40
C THR A 609 -2.83 -30.36 34.30
N HIS A 610 -3.72 -30.02 33.37
CA HIS A 610 -4.21 -28.66 33.14
C HIS A 610 -5.74 -28.59 33.01
N ASP A 611 -6.30 -27.44 33.43
CA ASP A 611 -7.74 -27.12 33.33
C ASP A 611 -7.99 -25.93 32.38
N THR A 612 -7.00 -25.55 31.56
CA THR A 612 -7.01 -24.38 30.68
C THR A 612 -6.86 -24.77 29.20
N SER A 613 -7.21 -23.85 28.29
CA SER A 613 -6.98 -24.01 26.86
C SER A 613 -5.47 -23.96 26.56
N PRO A 614 -4.93 -24.88 25.76
CA PRO A 614 -3.52 -24.82 25.38
C PRO A 614 -3.16 -23.60 24.51
N LEU A 615 -4.13 -23.00 23.82
CA LEU A 615 -3.88 -21.89 22.89
C LEU A 615 -4.09 -20.52 23.54
N THR A 616 -5.11 -20.39 24.39
CA THR A 616 -5.48 -19.10 25.00
C THR A 616 -5.08 -19.00 26.46
N ASN A 617 -4.75 -20.12 27.10
CA ASN A 617 -4.48 -20.24 28.53
C ASN A 617 -5.66 -19.83 29.44
N GLU A 618 -6.87 -19.71 28.88
CA GLU A 618 -8.11 -19.44 29.62
C GLU A 618 -8.70 -20.75 30.20
N PRO A 619 -9.42 -20.71 31.34
CA PRO A 619 -10.07 -21.89 31.90
C PRO A 619 -11.06 -22.55 30.92
N LEU A 620 -10.98 -23.87 30.76
CA LEU A 620 -11.93 -24.61 29.93
C LEU A 620 -13.22 -24.85 30.70
N ALA A 621 -14.36 -24.61 30.05
CA ALA A 621 -15.68 -24.87 30.63
C ALA A 621 -15.92 -26.37 30.92
N THR A 622 -15.27 -27.26 30.16
CA THR A 622 -15.25 -28.71 30.38
C THR A 622 -14.02 -29.33 29.73
N LYS A 623 -13.56 -30.47 30.26
CA LYS A 623 -12.52 -31.31 29.65
C LYS A 623 -13.07 -32.33 28.64
N SER A 624 -14.38 -32.35 28.42
CA SER A 624 -15.00 -33.25 27.44
C SER A 624 -14.56 -32.91 26.02
N LEU A 625 -14.20 -33.94 25.25
CA LEU A 625 -13.73 -33.83 23.88
C LEU A 625 -14.77 -34.41 22.92
N THR A 626 -15.09 -33.65 21.87
CA THR A 626 -16.08 -34.08 20.86
C THR A 626 -15.38 -34.50 19.57
N PRO A 627 -15.61 -35.71 19.02
CA PRO A 627 -15.03 -36.11 17.73
C PRO A 627 -15.31 -35.12 16.60
N ASN A 628 -14.31 -34.82 15.76
CA ASN A 628 -14.47 -34.06 14.53
C ASN A 628 -14.48 -35.00 13.31
N ASP A 629 -15.62 -35.64 13.07
CA ASP A 629 -15.75 -36.63 11.99
C ASP A 629 -15.56 -36.04 10.59
N ALA A 630 -15.89 -34.76 10.39
CA ALA A 630 -15.69 -34.07 9.13
C ALA A 630 -14.19 -33.94 8.77
N LEU A 631 -13.38 -33.52 9.75
CA LEU A 631 -11.92 -33.43 9.54
C LEU A 631 -11.29 -34.83 9.44
N ARG A 632 -11.78 -35.79 10.22
CA ARG A 632 -11.36 -37.19 10.16
C ARG A 632 -11.60 -37.80 8.76
N SER A 633 -12.74 -37.51 8.11
CA SER A 633 -13.02 -37.95 6.74
C SER A 633 -12.03 -37.36 5.74
N ARG A 634 -11.76 -36.05 5.84
CA ARG A 634 -10.81 -35.35 4.95
C ARG A 634 -9.37 -35.85 5.09
N LEU A 635 -8.94 -36.17 6.31
CA LEU A 635 -7.63 -36.76 6.57
C LEU A 635 -7.49 -38.15 5.92
N ARG A 636 -8.55 -38.97 5.95
CA ARG A 636 -8.59 -40.29 5.29
C ARG A 636 -8.57 -40.19 3.77
N GLU A 637 -9.37 -39.28 3.19
CA GLU A 637 -9.37 -39.02 1.73
C GLU A 637 -7.96 -38.63 1.26
N ARG A 638 -7.27 -37.77 2.01
CA ARG A 638 -5.89 -37.40 1.70
C ARG A 638 -4.91 -38.58 1.80
N ALA A 639 -5.01 -39.41 2.85
CA ALA A 639 -4.17 -40.59 2.99
C ALA A 639 -4.36 -41.63 1.87
N THR A 640 -5.43 -41.51 1.08
CA THR A 640 -5.69 -42.38 -0.08
C THR A 640 -5.16 -41.76 -1.40
N LEU A 641 -4.84 -40.46 -1.40
CA LEU A 641 -4.34 -39.69 -2.54
C LEU A 641 -2.80 -39.52 -2.53
N LEU A 642 -2.17 -39.76 -1.38
CA LEU A 642 -0.71 -39.85 -1.18
C LEU A 642 -0.28 -41.31 -1.24
#